data_AF-A0A409WTG3-F1
#
_entry.id   AF-A0A409WTG3-F1
#
_cell.length_a   1.000
_cell.length_b   1.000
_cell.length_c   1.000
_cell.angle_alpha   90.00
_cell.angle_beta   90.00
_cell.angle_gamma   90.00
#
_symmetry.space_group_name_H-M   'P 1'
#
loop_
_entity.id
_entity.type
_entity.pdbx_description
1 polymer ?
#
loop_
_entity_poly.entity_id
_entity_poly.type
_entity_poly.pdbx_seq_one_letter_code
_entity_poly.pdbx_strand_id
1 'polypeptide(L)'
;MLLPLLVWNFAFQHVREVVDAFGQLIQGIRFLHKHNITHRPRQAFVLDLLKSSTLLVMGQTSPTKGLITSGELFWVEIQPFLLSRGYKLRPRYDSKWKPSWKRPWNFHKHMTECPDFISILRSNLINAIRVRDGARVVIKRVVLENDNVPVLEYLNTPEMRQDPRNNTVPLLEVIALPKRHGEVSPADDAVLLVMPMLFPFMSHILFRHVREIVEALDQLIQGLVLLHELRIAHRDACFLNFMMDPIDVIPSGFHYARNTRQPDGKSRIEYKDRCSVAPVKYYMIDYETAECFPPGVGTVGFYGQVQDIPEMSFTVPYDPFKLDVYQLGSLIRELIKRPNLIDAIRMKDGAKVVIKRVILEYDNVPILQYLNSPEMRMDSRNNAVPLLEVIPLPDTVEVDSKHSVLLVMPMLFPLMSSHLPFRHAKEVVDALDQLIQGIQFLHEHNIAHRDACSLNFMMDPTDVIPSSFHHAEDFYQPDGKTRIDFRDRCSVAPVQYYIIDYETADYFPPTTLCVGFYGQERDVPELSHTAPYDPFKLDIYQLGTLVRMFVEKYKGLDFLEPLGVAMTFHNPEVRLTATKSLERLQLVVSSLKETDLSREIWLRNSTPSLRVIQTVPPDVKAGSHCLFSHIMRVYDGVRVVIKRVVLENDNVPILEYLNTPDMLEDPRNNTVPLLDVLPLPDNIELPSKKESVLLVMPMFFPLMSRYLPFLHVKEVLDALNQLIQGIQFLHEHNIAHRDACLLNFMMDPIDVIPSGFHYTDNYYQPDGKTRIEYIDRCSAAPIKYYLIDYETADYFDTGEQCVGFYGQVKNVPGTSLTIPYDPFKLDVYQLGDVVRRFTEEYEGLDFLETLSKVMTDHDPEMRPTAAGALQLFRHLVSSFGPTDLSQEIWLRETTIEERKAQNMPPNVNNGFIKSCLRMCMKRVTLLFCSIILSRKVVS
;
A
#
# COMPACT_ATOMS: atom_id res chain seq x y z
N MET A 1 21.56 7.54 -49.93
CA MET A 1 20.13 7.77 -50.24
C MET A 1 19.33 6.64 -49.64
N LEU A 2 18.18 6.95 -49.02
CA LEU A 2 17.24 6.03 -48.34
C LEU A 2 17.64 5.53 -46.94
N LEU A 3 17.89 6.46 -46.01
CA LEU A 3 17.77 6.19 -44.57
C LEU A 3 17.23 7.37 -43.71
N PRO A 4 16.26 8.19 -44.22
CA PRO A 4 15.40 8.95 -43.31
C PRO A 4 13.90 8.88 -43.65
N LEU A 5 13.32 7.68 -43.80
CA LEU A 5 11.86 7.53 -44.04
C LEU A 5 11.12 6.54 -43.12
N LEU A 6 11.82 5.80 -42.25
CA LEU A 6 11.19 4.87 -41.29
C LEU A 6 11.13 5.39 -39.84
N VAL A 7 11.72 6.56 -39.56
CA VAL A 7 11.58 7.26 -38.27
C VAL A 7 10.44 8.31 -38.30
N TRP A 8 9.71 8.40 -39.42
CA TRP A 8 8.75 9.50 -39.65
C TRP A 8 7.26 9.16 -39.46
N ASN A 9 6.91 7.91 -39.08
CA ASN A 9 5.49 7.51 -38.89
C ASN A 9 5.06 7.26 -37.44
N PHE A 10 5.96 7.35 -36.45
CA PHE A 10 5.60 7.25 -35.03
C PHE A 10 5.45 8.63 -34.34
N ALA A 11 5.72 9.72 -35.06
CA ALA A 11 5.76 11.08 -34.51
C ALA A 11 4.49 11.92 -34.75
N PHE A 12 3.47 11.43 -35.46
CA PHE A 12 2.33 12.29 -35.86
C PHE A 12 1.02 12.15 -35.06
N GLN A 13 0.98 11.30 -34.03
CA GLN A 13 -0.20 11.21 -33.15
C GLN A 13 -0.10 12.05 -31.87
N HIS A 14 1.09 12.61 -31.54
CA HIS A 14 1.28 13.48 -30.37
C HIS A 14 1.71 14.92 -30.71
N VAL A 15 1.83 15.27 -31.99
CA VAL A 15 2.15 16.66 -32.40
C VAL A 15 0.91 17.56 -32.36
N ARG A 16 -0.31 17.03 -32.55
CA ARG A 16 -1.51 17.86 -32.58
C ARG A 16 -1.89 18.40 -31.18
N GLU A 17 -1.78 17.57 -30.15
CA GLU A 17 -2.03 17.95 -28.75
C GLU A 17 -0.95 18.90 -28.20
N VAL A 18 0.31 18.71 -28.59
CA VAL A 18 1.41 19.61 -28.23
C VAL A 18 1.29 20.96 -28.97
N VAL A 19 0.86 20.97 -30.23
CA VAL A 19 0.62 22.20 -31.01
C VAL A 19 -0.60 22.97 -30.49
N ASP A 20 -1.66 22.30 -30.06
CA ASP A 20 -2.83 22.94 -29.46
C ASP A 20 -2.51 23.51 -28.06
N ALA A 21 -1.73 22.78 -27.25
CA ALA A 21 -1.23 23.28 -25.96
C ALA A 21 -0.29 24.48 -26.13
N PHE A 22 0.60 24.47 -27.14
CA PHE A 22 1.42 25.64 -27.48
C PHE A 22 0.61 26.80 -28.06
N GLY A 23 -0.46 26.51 -28.80
CA GLY A 23 -1.40 27.50 -29.33
C GLY A 23 -2.13 28.26 -28.23
N GLN A 24 -2.59 27.55 -27.19
CA GLN A 24 -3.23 28.14 -26.01
C GLN A 24 -2.22 28.92 -25.15
N LEU A 25 -0.99 28.41 -25.01
CA LEU A 25 0.11 29.12 -24.33
C LEU A 25 0.45 30.46 -25.03
N ILE A 26 0.51 30.48 -26.36
CA ILE A 26 0.78 31.70 -27.14
C ILE A 26 -0.40 32.68 -27.07
N GLN A 27 -1.66 32.20 -27.03
CA GLN A 27 -2.82 33.07 -26.81
C GLN A 27 -2.84 33.68 -25.41
N GLY A 28 -2.50 32.90 -24.37
CA GLY A 28 -2.36 33.39 -23.00
C GLY A 28 -1.24 34.44 -22.84
N ILE A 29 -0.08 34.19 -23.47
CA ILE A 29 1.03 35.15 -23.46
C ILE A 29 0.67 36.45 -24.21
N ARG A 30 -0.07 36.37 -25.32
CA ARG A 30 -0.56 37.56 -26.06
C ARG A 30 -1.62 38.34 -25.30
N PHE A 31 -2.50 37.67 -24.57
CA PHE A 31 -3.50 38.30 -23.68
C PHE A 31 -2.83 39.08 -22.55
N LEU A 32 -1.84 38.47 -21.88
CA LEU A 32 -1.07 39.11 -20.81
C LEU A 32 -0.26 40.32 -21.30
N HIS A 33 0.27 40.25 -22.53
CA HIS A 33 1.01 41.37 -23.14
C HIS A 33 0.09 42.53 -23.56
N LYS A 34 -1.15 42.24 -24.00
CA LYS A 34 -2.15 43.24 -24.41
C LYS A 34 -2.72 44.04 -23.22
N HIS A 35 -2.63 43.52 -22.00
CA HIS A 35 -3.23 44.12 -20.81
C HIS A 35 -2.24 44.64 -19.76
N ASN A 36 -0.95 44.74 -20.10
CA ASN A 36 0.09 45.35 -19.26
C ASN A 36 0.14 44.80 -17.81
N ILE A 37 -0.19 43.51 -17.63
CA ILE A 37 -0.14 42.84 -16.34
C ILE A 37 1.30 42.38 -16.12
N THR A 38 2.13 43.26 -15.55
CA THR A 38 3.53 42.96 -15.20
C THR A 38 3.73 42.98 -13.70
N HIS A 39 3.30 41.92 -13.01
CA HIS A 39 3.89 41.51 -11.73
C HIS A 39 3.90 39.98 -11.67
N ARG A 40 5.08 39.43 -11.35
CA ARG A 40 5.50 38.00 -11.29
C ARG A 40 4.32 37.00 -11.29
N PRO A 41 4.14 36.19 -12.36
CA PRO A 41 4.86 34.91 -12.45
C PRO A 41 5.02 34.37 -13.89
N ARG A 42 6.23 34.42 -14.47
CA ARG A 42 6.52 33.63 -15.70
C ARG A 42 7.18 32.28 -15.42
N GLN A 43 7.73 32.08 -14.22
CA GLN A 43 8.44 30.85 -13.84
C GLN A 43 7.58 29.88 -13.01
N ALA A 44 6.70 30.37 -12.13
CA ALA A 44 5.80 29.51 -11.34
C ALA A 44 4.77 28.78 -12.22
N PHE A 45 4.27 29.43 -13.27
CA PHE A 45 3.30 28.85 -14.21
C PHE A 45 3.86 27.65 -15.00
N VAL A 46 5.15 27.69 -15.36
CA VAL A 46 5.82 26.60 -16.09
C VAL A 46 6.18 25.43 -15.16
N LEU A 47 6.51 25.73 -13.90
CA LEU A 47 6.84 24.72 -12.89
C LEU A 47 5.60 23.96 -12.39
N ASP A 48 4.45 24.61 -12.23
CA ASP A 48 3.22 23.93 -11.82
C ASP A 48 2.61 23.09 -12.95
N LEU A 49 2.72 23.53 -14.21
CA LEU A 49 2.30 22.74 -15.37
C LEU A 49 3.21 21.51 -15.61
N LEU A 50 4.49 21.58 -15.24
CA LEU A 50 5.42 20.44 -15.31
C LEU A 50 5.21 19.46 -14.13
N LYS A 51 4.83 19.94 -12.93
CA LYS A 51 4.50 19.07 -11.80
C LYS A 51 3.27 18.18 -12.08
N SER A 52 2.28 18.68 -12.79
CA SER A 52 1.11 17.88 -13.22
C SER A 52 1.41 16.88 -14.34
N SER A 53 2.50 17.06 -15.08
CA SER A 53 2.82 16.27 -16.29
C SER A 53 3.88 15.18 -16.08
N THR A 54 4.65 15.23 -14.99
CA THR A 54 5.81 14.34 -14.79
C THR A 54 5.51 13.10 -13.92
N LEU A 55 4.25 12.91 -13.50
CA LEU A 55 3.82 11.79 -12.66
C LEU A 55 3.40 10.53 -13.42
N LEU A 56 3.55 10.49 -14.75
CA LEU A 56 3.04 9.38 -15.57
C LEU A 56 4.07 8.56 -16.37
N VAL A 57 5.38 8.80 -16.21
CA VAL A 57 6.40 7.94 -16.87
C VAL A 57 7.62 7.75 -15.96
N MET A 58 7.50 6.92 -14.92
CA MET A 58 8.59 6.11 -14.41
C MET A 58 8.03 4.78 -13.91
N GLY A 59 8.41 3.70 -14.59
CA GLY A 59 7.99 2.34 -14.27
C GLY A 59 8.27 2.00 -12.81
N GLN A 60 7.22 1.61 -12.09
CA GLN A 60 7.32 1.08 -10.75
C GLN A 60 8.00 -0.29 -10.79
N THR A 61 9.32 -0.32 -10.59
CA THR A 61 9.98 -1.47 -9.97
C THR A 61 9.39 -1.62 -8.57
N SER A 62 8.95 -2.82 -8.19
CA SER A 62 8.42 -3.04 -6.85
C SER A 62 9.50 -2.68 -5.82
N PRO A 63 9.27 -1.70 -4.92
CA PRO A 63 10.19 -1.48 -3.83
C PRO A 63 10.17 -2.73 -2.96
N THR A 64 11.33 -3.34 -2.75
CA THR A 64 11.53 -4.39 -1.75
C THR A 64 11.03 -3.86 -0.40
N LYS A 65 9.90 -4.39 0.06
CA LYS A 65 9.20 -3.90 1.27
C LYS A 65 10.16 -3.87 2.46
N GLY A 66 10.25 -2.70 3.10
CA GLY A 66 11.07 -2.47 4.29
C GLY A 66 12.51 -2.02 4.06
N LEU A 67 13.01 -1.92 2.81
CA LEU A 67 14.30 -1.27 2.53
C LEU A 67 14.17 0.26 2.47
N ILE A 68 15.31 0.94 2.54
CA ILE A 68 15.41 2.40 2.36
C ILE A 68 14.84 2.77 0.99
N THR A 69 13.81 3.61 0.99
CA THR A 69 13.17 4.10 -0.23
C THR A 69 13.98 5.25 -0.86
N SER A 70 13.73 5.56 -2.13
CA SER A 70 14.35 6.71 -2.81
C SER A 70 14.12 8.02 -2.07
N GLY A 71 12.94 8.21 -1.48
CA GLY A 71 12.62 9.38 -0.64
C GLY A 71 13.35 9.43 0.71
N GLU A 72 13.95 8.33 1.16
CA GLU A 72 14.71 8.24 2.42
C GLU A 72 16.22 8.42 2.23
N LEU A 73 16.74 8.26 1.00
CA LEU A 73 18.18 8.31 0.72
C LEU A 73 18.83 9.63 1.15
N PHE A 74 18.17 10.75 0.92
CA PHE A 74 18.62 12.06 1.36
C PHE A 74 18.90 12.09 2.87
N TRP A 75 17.98 11.54 3.67
CA TRP A 75 18.10 11.51 5.13
C TRP A 75 19.22 10.60 5.62
N VAL A 76 19.49 9.49 4.91
CA VAL A 76 20.65 8.63 5.18
C VAL A 76 21.95 9.38 4.90
N GLU A 77 22.02 10.10 3.78
CA GLU A 77 23.21 10.84 3.38
C GLU A 77 23.57 11.94 4.40
N ILE A 78 22.58 12.72 4.86
CA ILE A 78 22.81 13.84 5.78
C ILE A 78 22.81 13.42 7.26
N GLN A 79 22.55 12.15 7.59
CA GLN A 79 22.49 11.68 8.97
C GLN A 79 23.76 12.01 9.78
N PRO A 80 25.00 11.84 9.27
CA PRO A 80 26.21 12.19 10.00
C PRO A 80 26.32 13.70 10.28
N PHE A 81 25.86 14.53 9.34
CA PHE A 81 25.82 15.99 9.50
C PHE A 81 24.80 16.41 10.57
N LEU A 82 23.60 15.83 10.56
CA LEU A 82 22.61 16.07 11.61
C LEU A 82 23.12 15.63 12.98
N LEU A 83 23.78 14.47 13.05
CA LEU A 83 24.37 13.97 14.30
C LEU A 83 25.46 14.91 14.83
N SER A 84 26.33 15.44 13.97
CA SER A 84 27.37 16.41 14.37
C SER A 84 26.79 17.75 14.83
N ARG A 85 25.61 18.14 14.33
CA ARG A 85 24.82 19.29 14.81
C ARG A 85 23.99 18.98 16.05
N GLY A 86 24.06 17.76 16.58
CA GLY A 86 23.38 17.36 17.82
C GLY A 86 21.96 16.82 17.62
N TYR A 87 21.62 16.32 16.43
CA TYR A 87 20.32 15.71 16.12
C TYR A 87 20.47 14.24 15.74
N LYS A 88 19.94 13.36 16.58
CA LYS A 88 20.00 11.91 16.40
C LYS A 88 18.75 11.42 15.67
N LEU A 89 18.93 10.94 14.43
CA LEU A 89 17.90 10.23 13.68
C LEU A 89 17.70 8.80 14.22
N ARG A 90 16.59 8.15 13.81
CA ARG A 90 16.33 6.73 14.10
C ARG A 90 17.46 5.85 13.53
N PRO A 91 17.79 4.70 14.17
CA PRO A 91 18.87 3.82 13.70
C PRO A 91 18.77 3.37 12.24
N ARG A 92 17.56 3.36 11.66
CA ARG A 92 17.31 3.05 10.24
C ARG A 92 18.11 3.93 9.28
N TYR A 93 18.36 5.18 9.64
CA TYR A 93 19.02 6.16 8.76
C TYR A 93 20.54 6.20 8.94
N ASP A 94 21.11 5.30 9.76
CA ASP A 94 22.55 5.09 9.82
C ASP A 94 23.03 4.43 8.53
N SER A 95 24.14 4.90 7.94
CA SER A 95 24.67 4.34 6.69
C SER A 95 25.12 2.87 6.83
N LYS A 96 25.36 2.41 8.06
CA LYS A 96 25.69 1.01 8.40
C LYS A 96 24.48 0.24 8.90
N TRP A 97 23.26 0.79 8.81
CA TRP A 97 22.06 0.13 9.29
C TRP A 97 21.81 -1.18 8.55
N LYS A 98 21.63 -2.24 9.35
CA LYS A 98 21.11 -3.53 8.90
C LYS A 98 19.70 -3.71 9.46
N PRO A 99 18.68 -4.02 8.63
CA PRO A 99 17.30 -4.20 9.08
C PRO A 99 17.19 -5.20 10.22
N SER A 100 16.49 -4.86 11.29
CA SER A 100 16.47 -5.70 12.50
C SER A 100 15.79 -7.06 12.30
N TRP A 101 14.90 -7.20 11.31
CA TRP A 101 14.32 -8.50 10.92
C TRP A 101 15.27 -9.36 10.06
N LYS A 102 16.39 -8.77 9.62
CA LYS A 102 17.51 -9.50 9.00
C LYS A 102 18.64 -9.78 10.01
N ARG A 103 18.47 -9.40 11.28
CA ARG A 103 19.48 -9.63 12.33
C ARG A 103 19.26 -10.97 13.03
N PRO A 104 20.36 -11.59 13.53
CA PRO A 104 20.33 -12.93 14.09
C PRO A 104 19.29 -13.14 15.19
N TRP A 105 19.36 -12.41 16.29
CA TRP A 105 18.47 -12.63 17.45
C TRP A 105 16.97 -12.28 17.23
N ASN A 106 16.54 -11.95 16.00
CA ASN A 106 15.19 -11.47 15.70
C ASN A 106 14.42 -12.37 14.70
N PHE A 107 14.89 -13.60 14.45
CA PHE A 107 14.30 -14.59 13.52
C PHE A 107 12.83 -14.97 13.78
N HIS A 108 12.24 -14.53 14.91
CA HIS A 108 10.88 -14.88 15.32
C HIS A 108 9.83 -13.83 14.95
N LYS A 109 10.25 -12.66 14.45
CA LYS A 109 9.37 -11.50 14.22
C LYS A 109 9.26 -11.19 12.74
N HIS A 110 8.03 -11.07 12.25
CA HIS A 110 7.76 -10.61 10.89
C HIS A 110 8.29 -9.17 10.69
N MET A 111 8.69 -8.78 9.47
CA MET A 111 9.31 -7.46 9.23
C MET A 111 8.46 -6.30 9.76
N THR A 112 7.12 -6.38 9.67
CA THR A 112 6.18 -5.35 10.15
C THR A 112 6.14 -5.22 11.68
N GLU A 113 6.66 -6.22 12.39
CA GLU A 113 6.82 -6.27 13.83
C GLU A 113 8.19 -5.71 14.28
N CYS A 114 9.02 -5.20 13.37
CA CYS A 114 10.29 -4.57 13.74
C CYS A 114 10.15 -3.04 13.76
N PRO A 115 10.59 -2.34 14.84
CA PRO A 115 10.44 -0.89 14.96
C PRO A 115 11.05 -0.10 13.79
N ASP A 116 12.17 -0.59 13.26
CA ASP A 116 12.92 0.00 12.16
C ASP A 116 12.32 -0.27 10.76
N PHE A 117 11.22 -1.05 10.68
CA PHE A 117 10.45 -1.22 9.44
C PHE A 117 9.64 0.02 9.07
N ILE A 118 9.27 0.84 10.06
CA ILE A 118 8.40 2.00 9.87
C ILE A 118 9.15 3.11 9.13
N SER A 119 8.73 3.41 7.90
CA SER A 119 9.32 4.46 7.05
C SER A 119 8.83 5.87 7.42
N ILE A 120 9.34 6.91 6.74
CA ILE A 120 8.87 8.30 6.84
C ILE A 120 7.49 8.46 6.18
N LEU A 121 6.72 9.49 6.60
CA LEU A 121 5.40 9.80 6.03
C LEU A 121 5.49 10.63 4.74
N ARG A 122 6.44 11.57 4.69
CA ARG A 122 6.70 12.47 3.55
C ARG A 122 8.21 12.59 3.35
N SER A 123 8.65 12.68 2.10
CA SER A 123 10.08 12.72 1.76
C SER A 123 10.82 13.94 2.32
N ASN A 124 10.11 15.04 2.58
CA ASN A 124 10.68 16.29 3.11
C ASN A 124 10.58 16.44 4.65
N LEU A 125 10.09 15.42 5.38
CA LEU A 125 9.94 15.47 6.85
C LEU A 125 10.56 14.25 7.53
N ILE A 126 11.28 14.47 8.64
CA ILE A 126 11.80 13.39 9.49
C ILE A 126 11.73 13.75 10.98
N ASN A 127 11.50 12.75 11.83
CA ASN A 127 11.59 12.93 13.29
C ASN A 127 13.00 12.63 13.81
N ALA A 128 13.44 13.38 14.82
CA ALA A 128 14.75 13.24 15.44
C ALA A 128 14.69 13.47 16.96
N ILE A 129 15.77 13.11 17.65
CA ILE A 129 16.00 13.45 19.06
C ILE A 129 17.14 14.46 19.13
N ARG A 130 16.89 15.63 19.70
CA ARG A 130 17.93 16.61 19.99
C ARG A 130 18.78 16.11 21.16
N VAL A 131 20.08 15.93 20.94
CA VAL A 131 20.99 15.22 21.84
C VAL A 131 21.21 15.95 23.16
N ARG A 132 21.24 17.30 23.14
CA ARG A 132 21.58 18.11 24.34
C ARG A 132 20.56 17.99 25.48
N ASP A 133 19.29 17.77 25.17
CA ASP A 133 18.18 17.81 26.14
C ASP A 133 17.18 16.66 25.96
N GLY A 134 17.38 15.78 24.98
CA GLY A 134 16.47 14.68 24.69
C GLY A 134 15.16 15.11 24.04
N ALA A 135 15.01 16.39 23.64
CA ALA A 135 13.77 16.89 23.05
C ALA A 135 13.46 16.17 21.73
N ARG A 136 12.21 15.76 21.55
CA ARG A 136 11.72 15.17 20.31
C ARG A 136 11.37 16.29 19.33
N VAL A 137 11.95 16.23 18.14
CA VAL A 137 11.83 17.27 17.12
C VAL A 137 11.44 16.68 15.78
N VAL A 138 10.87 17.52 14.93
CA VAL A 138 10.64 17.25 13.51
C VAL A 138 11.52 18.20 12.71
N ILE A 139 12.17 17.66 11.68
CA ILE A 139 13.03 18.41 10.77
C ILE A 139 12.34 18.43 9.41
N LYS A 140 12.01 19.62 8.91
CA LYS A 140 11.40 19.86 7.59
C LYS A 140 12.44 20.42 6.64
N ARG A 141 12.62 19.79 5.48
CA ARG A 141 13.42 20.34 4.38
C ARG A 141 12.55 21.26 3.53
N VAL A 142 13.03 22.48 3.32
CA VAL A 142 12.28 23.60 2.73
C VAL A 142 13.17 24.29 1.69
N VAL A 143 12.62 24.70 0.55
CA VAL A 143 13.35 25.41 -0.51
C VAL A 143 12.96 26.88 -0.46
N LEU A 144 13.92 27.77 -0.22
CA LEU A 144 13.66 29.18 0.07
C LEU A 144 12.90 29.95 -1.04
N GLU A 145 13.00 29.51 -2.30
CA GLU A 145 12.27 30.13 -3.42
C GLU A 145 10.77 29.79 -3.46
N ASN A 146 10.37 28.65 -2.92
CA ASN A 146 8.99 28.12 -3.03
C ASN A 146 8.19 28.24 -1.74
N ASP A 147 8.86 28.37 -0.60
CA ASP A 147 8.24 28.32 0.71
C ASP A 147 8.36 29.67 1.42
N ASN A 148 7.26 30.18 2.02
CA ASN A 148 7.26 31.48 2.69
C ASN A 148 7.90 31.44 4.10
N VAL A 149 9.18 31.05 4.14
CA VAL A 149 10.02 31.03 5.35
C VAL A 149 10.10 32.39 6.08
N PRO A 150 10.15 33.55 5.39
CA PRO A 150 10.26 34.85 6.06
C PRO A 150 9.14 35.15 7.08
N VAL A 151 7.89 34.77 6.79
CA VAL A 151 6.77 34.96 7.72
C VAL A 151 6.98 34.13 8.98
N LEU A 152 7.38 32.86 8.82
CA LEU A 152 7.63 31.96 9.94
C LEU A 152 8.83 32.40 10.78
N GLU A 153 9.89 32.93 10.16
CA GLU A 153 11.04 33.50 10.86
C GLU A 153 10.67 34.77 11.65
N TYR A 154 9.89 35.68 11.05
CA TYR A 154 9.40 36.88 11.72
C TYR A 154 8.60 36.55 12.99
N LEU A 155 7.67 35.60 12.88
CA LEU A 155 6.85 35.12 14.01
C LEU A 155 7.67 34.36 15.07
N ASN A 156 8.93 34.00 14.77
CA ASN A 156 9.86 33.37 15.70
C ASN A 156 10.96 34.32 16.23
N THR A 157 10.88 35.61 15.93
CA THR A 157 11.74 36.63 16.56
C THR A 157 11.56 36.68 18.08
N PRO A 158 12.60 37.04 18.86
CA PRO A 158 12.50 37.14 20.31
C PRO A 158 11.34 38.02 20.80
N GLU A 159 11.00 39.06 20.05
CA GLU A 159 9.89 39.97 20.34
C GLU A 159 8.54 39.27 20.11
N MET A 160 8.34 38.63 18.96
CA MET A 160 7.09 37.92 18.66
C MET A 160 6.88 36.70 19.57
N ARG A 161 7.95 35.99 19.98
CA ARG A 161 7.86 34.84 20.89
C ARG A 161 7.47 35.22 22.32
N GLN A 162 7.58 36.50 22.70
CA GLN A 162 7.13 36.99 24.01
C GLN A 162 5.63 37.30 24.04
N ASP A 163 4.97 37.48 22.89
CA ASP A 163 3.52 37.68 22.85
C ASP A 163 2.81 36.35 23.18
N PRO A 164 2.03 36.26 24.27
CA PRO A 164 1.37 35.02 24.67
C PRO A 164 0.29 34.54 23.69
N ARG A 165 -0.18 35.41 22.78
CA ARG A 165 -1.13 35.07 21.71
C ARG A 165 -0.44 34.35 20.55
N ASN A 166 0.89 34.42 20.47
CA ASN A 166 1.65 33.80 19.39
C ASN A 166 1.68 32.27 19.53
N ASN A 167 0.72 31.63 18.86
CA ASN A 167 0.61 30.19 18.75
C ASN A 167 1.25 29.65 17.46
N THR A 168 2.16 30.39 16.82
CA THR A 168 2.97 29.86 15.71
C THR A 168 3.94 28.79 16.22
N VAL A 169 4.13 27.72 15.45
CA VAL A 169 5.09 26.67 15.76
C VAL A 169 6.49 27.24 16.04
N PRO A 170 7.14 26.87 17.16
CA PRO A 170 8.49 27.32 17.48
C PRO A 170 9.53 26.81 16.47
N LEU A 171 10.31 27.72 15.88
CA LEU A 171 11.54 27.39 15.18
C LEU A 171 12.68 27.25 16.20
N LEU A 172 13.09 26.02 16.47
CA LEU A 172 14.16 25.73 17.43
C LEU A 172 15.56 25.99 16.86
N GLU A 173 15.72 25.73 15.56
CA GLU A 173 16.96 25.97 14.82
C GLU A 173 16.65 25.98 13.31
N VAL A 174 17.36 26.81 12.55
CA VAL A 174 17.39 26.78 11.09
C VAL A 174 18.80 26.36 10.67
N ILE A 175 18.91 25.23 9.97
CA ILE A 175 20.19 24.65 9.58
C ILE A 175 20.34 24.76 8.07
N ALA A 176 21.34 25.53 7.62
CA ALA A 176 21.73 25.56 6.22
C ALA A 176 22.35 24.22 5.81
N LEU A 177 21.97 23.73 4.63
CA LEU A 177 22.59 22.55 4.05
C LEU A 177 24.01 22.89 3.54
N PRO A 178 24.99 21.97 3.68
CA PRO A 178 26.32 22.18 3.13
C PRO A 178 26.26 22.20 1.60
N LYS A 179 26.84 23.24 0.97
CA LYS A 179 26.94 23.36 -0.48
C LYS A 179 27.79 22.23 -1.05
N ARG A 180 27.31 21.52 -2.07
CA ARG A 180 28.14 20.53 -2.78
C ARG A 180 29.17 21.27 -3.64
N HIS A 181 30.44 20.84 -3.60
CA HIS A 181 31.51 21.47 -4.37
C HIS A 181 31.25 21.30 -5.89
N GLY A 182 30.87 22.38 -6.58
CA GLY A 182 31.02 22.51 -8.03
C GLY A 182 29.77 22.44 -8.90
N GLU A 183 28.57 22.23 -8.35
CA GLU A 183 27.31 22.30 -9.10
C GLU A 183 26.43 23.40 -8.52
N VAL A 184 25.86 24.26 -9.38
CA VAL A 184 24.83 25.24 -8.99
C VAL A 184 23.49 24.57 -9.29
N SER A 185 22.89 23.95 -8.28
CA SER A 185 21.56 23.34 -8.35
C SER A 185 20.58 24.14 -7.49
N PRO A 186 19.29 24.29 -7.86
CA PRO A 186 18.28 24.89 -6.97
C PRO A 186 18.11 24.15 -5.62
N ALA A 187 18.76 22.99 -5.43
CA ALA A 187 18.90 22.34 -4.14
C ALA A 187 19.88 23.03 -3.16
N ASP A 188 20.70 23.97 -3.62
CA ASP A 188 21.69 24.70 -2.81
C ASP A 188 21.09 25.83 -1.95
N ASP A 189 19.82 26.17 -2.18
CA ASP A 189 19.05 27.16 -1.39
C ASP A 189 17.99 26.51 -0.48
N ALA A 190 18.19 25.24 -0.12
CA ALA A 190 17.34 24.53 0.82
C ALA A 190 17.86 24.63 2.26
N VAL A 191 16.94 24.85 3.20
CA VAL A 191 17.21 24.87 4.64
C VAL A 191 16.46 23.75 5.36
N LEU A 192 16.97 23.35 6.52
CA LEU A 192 16.30 22.44 7.43
C LEU A 192 15.72 23.24 8.60
N LEU A 193 14.39 23.23 8.72
CA LEU A 193 13.69 23.83 9.85
C LEU A 193 13.52 22.79 10.95
N VAL A 194 14.07 23.04 12.12
CA VAL A 194 13.91 22.19 13.30
C VAL A 194 12.78 22.73 14.17
N MET A 195 11.74 21.92 14.35
CA MET A 195 10.52 22.28 15.07
C MET A 195 10.23 21.25 16.17
N PRO A 196 9.49 21.58 17.24
CA PRO A 196 9.05 20.59 18.21
C PRO A 196 8.18 19.51 17.55
N MET A 197 8.28 18.27 18.06
CA MET A 197 7.41 17.18 17.60
C MET A 197 6.03 17.31 18.25
N LEU A 198 5.10 17.95 17.54
CA LEU A 198 3.74 18.20 18.00
C LEU A 198 2.78 17.07 17.59
N PHE A 199 1.64 16.97 18.28
CA PHE A 199 0.63 15.93 18.04
C PHE A 199 -0.60 16.51 17.34
N PRO A 200 -1.26 15.80 16.40
CA PRO A 200 -2.40 16.34 15.67
C PRO A 200 -3.55 16.79 16.58
N PHE A 201 -4.14 17.95 16.28
CA PHE A 201 -5.29 18.49 17.02
C PHE A 201 -6.50 17.56 16.98
N MET A 202 -6.91 17.15 15.77
CA MET A 202 -7.88 16.07 15.57
C MET A 202 -7.17 14.72 15.51
N SER A 203 -7.35 13.92 16.55
CA SER A 203 -6.70 12.63 16.69
C SER A 203 -7.58 11.64 17.46
N HIS A 204 -7.08 10.41 17.63
CA HIS A 204 -7.72 9.40 18.46
C HIS A 204 -7.73 9.73 19.98
N ILE A 205 -7.03 10.79 20.42
CA ILE A 205 -7.16 11.34 21.77
C ILE A 205 -8.29 12.37 21.75
N LEU A 206 -9.50 11.90 22.05
CA LEU A 206 -10.73 12.69 22.01
C LEU A 206 -10.75 13.78 23.10
N PHE A 207 -11.39 14.90 22.77
CA PHE A 207 -11.81 15.88 23.77
C PHE A 207 -12.91 15.26 24.64
N ARG A 208 -12.76 15.32 25.96
CA ARG A 208 -13.70 14.71 26.92
C ARG A 208 -14.53 15.75 27.66
N HIS A 209 -14.05 16.99 27.72
CA HIS A 209 -14.71 18.08 28.43
C HIS A 209 -14.80 19.33 27.55
N VAL A 210 -15.92 20.05 27.65
CA VAL A 210 -16.13 21.32 26.92
C VAL A 210 -15.00 22.32 27.16
N ARG A 211 -14.48 22.38 28.39
CA ARG A 211 -13.38 23.29 28.75
C ARG A 211 -12.10 23.05 27.93
N GLU A 212 -11.84 21.81 27.51
CA GLU A 212 -10.65 21.48 26.72
C GLU A 212 -10.75 22.03 25.31
N ILE A 213 -11.96 22.00 24.73
CA ILE A 213 -12.25 22.57 23.41
C ILE A 213 -12.19 24.09 23.50
N VAL A 214 -12.82 24.68 24.52
CA VAL A 214 -12.82 26.13 24.74
C VAL A 214 -11.39 26.65 24.93
N GLU A 215 -10.57 25.99 25.73
CA GLU A 215 -9.17 26.36 25.95
C GLU A 215 -8.33 26.31 24.66
N ALA A 216 -8.56 25.29 23.82
CA ALA A 216 -7.85 25.14 22.58
C ALA A 216 -8.29 26.17 21.52
N LEU A 217 -9.60 26.39 21.38
CA LEU A 217 -10.15 27.39 20.47
C LEU A 217 -9.76 28.80 20.87
N ASP A 218 -9.76 29.13 22.17
CA ASP A 218 -9.32 30.42 22.68
C ASP A 218 -7.87 30.72 22.26
N GLN A 219 -6.96 29.77 22.42
CA GLN A 219 -5.57 29.90 21.95
C GLN A 219 -5.50 30.09 20.43
N LEU A 220 -6.15 29.23 19.65
CA LEU A 220 -6.10 29.31 18.18
C LEU A 220 -6.72 30.62 17.65
N ILE A 221 -7.82 31.09 18.24
CA ILE A 221 -8.43 32.38 17.89
C ILE A 221 -7.48 33.52 18.23
N GLN A 222 -6.87 33.54 19.41
CA GLN A 222 -5.88 34.56 19.78
C GLN A 222 -4.70 34.59 18.82
N GLY A 223 -4.25 33.41 18.34
CA GLY A 223 -3.21 33.31 17.33
C GLY A 223 -3.62 33.94 16.00
N LEU A 224 -4.84 33.68 15.52
CA LEU A 224 -5.34 34.31 14.30
C LEU A 224 -5.53 35.82 14.47
N VAL A 225 -6.02 36.27 15.63
CA VAL A 225 -6.13 37.70 15.96
C VAL A 225 -4.77 38.37 15.85
N LEU A 226 -3.71 37.78 16.43
CA LEU A 226 -2.35 38.31 16.32
C LEU A 226 -1.88 38.35 14.86
N LEU A 227 -2.06 37.28 14.09
CA LEU A 227 -1.67 37.25 12.68
C LEU A 227 -2.38 38.36 11.90
N HIS A 228 -3.68 38.54 12.11
CA HIS A 228 -4.49 39.55 11.42
C HIS A 228 -4.11 40.97 11.84
N GLU A 229 -3.76 41.21 13.12
CA GLU A 229 -3.18 42.49 13.59
C GLU A 229 -1.86 42.81 12.88
N LEU A 230 -1.03 41.79 12.64
CA LEU A 230 0.22 41.88 11.88
C LEU A 230 -0.01 41.92 10.36
N ARG A 231 -1.27 41.88 9.92
CA ARG A 231 -1.71 41.81 8.51
C ARG A 231 -1.23 40.57 7.78
N ILE A 232 -0.99 39.49 8.50
CA ILE A 232 -0.65 38.18 7.97
C ILE A 232 -1.93 37.35 7.91
N ALA A 233 -2.28 36.84 6.74
CA ALA A 233 -3.29 35.79 6.61
C ALA A 233 -2.60 34.44 6.46
N HIS A 234 -3.07 33.42 7.17
CA HIS A 234 -2.49 32.08 7.10
C HIS A 234 -2.86 31.37 5.79
N ARG A 235 -4.08 31.58 5.29
CA ARG A 235 -4.67 30.97 4.07
C ARG A 235 -4.78 29.44 4.09
N ASP A 236 -4.49 28.79 5.21
CA ASP A 236 -4.72 27.36 5.45
C ASP A 236 -4.92 27.07 6.95
N ALA A 237 -5.72 27.92 7.61
CA ALA A 237 -6.05 27.82 9.04
C ALA A 237 -7.07 26.70 9.32
N CYS A 238 -6.78 25.48 8.86
CA CYS A 238 -7.62 24.30 9.03
C CYS A 238 -7.09 23.37 10.14
N PHE A 239 -7.94 22.44 10.59
CA PHE A 239 -7.63 21.54 11.71
C PHE A 239 -6.39 20.66 11.50
N LEU A 240 -6.00 20.41 10.24
CA LEU A 240 -4.82 19.61 9.89
C LEU A 240 -3.51 20.35 10.17
N ASN A 241 -3.58 21.69 10.20
CA ASN A 241 -2.46 22.57 10.55
C ASN A 241 -2.50 23.04 12.00
N PHE A 242 -3.44 22.54 12.80
CA PHE A 242 -3.45 22.74 14.24
C PHE A 242 -2.88 21.52 14.94
N MET A 243 -2.00 21.78 15.90
CA MET A 243 -1.26 20.76 16.62
C MET A 243 -1.29 21.08 18.12
N MET A 244 -1.22 20.07 18.96
CA MET A 244 -1.09 20.21 20.41
C MET A 244 0.35 19.91 20.85
N ASP A 245 0.78 20.55 21.93
CA ASP A 245 1.97 20.14 22.67
C ASP A 245 1.68 18.81 23.41
N PRO A 246 2.39 17.73 23.10
CA PRO A 246 2.11 16.42 23.68
C PRO A 246 2.85 16.17 24.99
N ILE A 247 3.75 17.04 25.44
CA ILE A 247 4.69 16.73 26.54
C ILE A 247 3.96 16.27 27.82
N ASP A 248 2.94 17.00 28.25
CA ASP A 248 2.23 16.67 29.49
C ASP A 248 1.08 15.67 29.28
N VAL A 249 0.44 15.70 28.11
CA VAL A 249 -0.68 14.81 27.78
C VAL A 249 -0.19 13.40 27.45
N ILE A 250 0.97 13.27 26.79
CA ILE A 250 1.59 11.99 26.40
C ILE A 250 3.03 11.96 26.94
N PRO A 251 3.25 11.78 28.26
CA PRO A 251 4.57 11.87 28.87
C PRO A 251 5.60 10.91 28.25
N SER A 252 5.16 9.69 27.90
CA SER A 252 6.01 8.68 27.25
C SER A 252 6.34 9.03 25.80
N GLY A 253 5.63 9.99 25.20
CA GLY A 253 5.66 10.35 23.78
C GLY A 253 4.97 9.36 22.86
N PHE A 254 5.16 9.61 21.58
CA PHE A 254 4.55 8.83 20.50
C PHE A 254 5.52 8.68 19.32
N HIS A 255 5.22 7.75 18.42
CA HIS A 255 5.93 7.55 17.17
C HIS A 255 5.36 8.45 16.07
N TYR A 256 6.21 9.24 15.40
CA TYR A 256 5.76 10.24 14.42
C TYR A 256 4.91 9.65 13.28
N ALA A 257 5.39 8.57 12.64
CA ALA A 257 4.66 7.91 11.55
C ALA A 257 3.52 6.98 12.00
N ARG A 258 3.39 6.71 13.31
CA ARG A 258 2.36 5.83 13.88
C ARG A 258 1.93 6.44 15.21
N ASN A 259 1.19 7.54 15.15
CA ASN A 259 0.87 8.37 16.31
C ASN A 259 0.04 7.66 17.40
N THR A 260 -0.58 6.51 17.10
CA THR A 260 -1.23 5.62 18.09
C THR A 260 -0.27 4.77 18.90
N ARG A 261 1.04 4.83 18.59
CA ARG A 261 2.08 4.00 19.18
C ARG A 261 3.11 4.85 19.93
N GLN A 262 3.68 4.30 20.99
CA GLN A 262 4.82 4.87 21.71
C GLN A 262 6.04 4.97 20.78
N PRO A 263 7.12 5.67 21.18
CA PRO A 263 8.31 5.84 20.32
C PRO A 263 8.95 4.55 19.82
N ASP A 264 8.65 3.40 20.44
CA ASP A 264 9.04 2.06 19.98
C ASP A 264 8.30 1.59 18.71
N GLY A 265 7.28 2.32 18.25
CA GLY A 265 6.46 2.00 17.08
C GLY A 265 5.50 0.82 17.27
N LYS A 266 5.38 0.27 18.49
CA LYS A 266 4.69 -0.98 18.82
C LYS A 266 3.65 -0.82 19.92
N SER A 267 4.07 -0.38 21.08
CA SER A 267 3.24 -0.28 22.28
C SER A 267 2.21 0.81 22.05
N ARG A 268 0.96 0.63 22.51
CA ARG A 268 -0.04 1.70 22.44
C ARG A 268 0.39 2.86 23.32
N ILE A 269 0.11 4.10 22.88
CA ILE A 269 0.38 5.27 23.70
C ILE A 269 -0.46 5.23 24.98
N GLU A 270 0.13 5.72 26.06
CA GLU A 270 -0.57 6.04 27.30
C GLU A 270 -0.65 7.57 27.39
N TYR A 271 -1.82 8.08 27.76
CA TYR A 271 -2.05 9.52 27.82
C TYR A 271 -2.88 9.89 29.05
N LYS A 272 -2.66 11.11 29.53
CA LYS A 272 -3.44 11.74 30.59
C LYS A 272 -4.61 12.51 29.99
N ASP A 273 -5.64 12.71 30.79
CA ASP A 273 -6.75 13.58 30.44
C ASP A 273 -6.27 15.04 30.33
N ARG A 274 -6.70 15.78 29.30
CA ARG A 274 -6.22 17.15 29.05
C ARG A 274 -6.53 18.09 30.21
N CYS A 275 -7.68 17.92 30.87
CA CYS A 275 -8.02 18.71 32.05
C CYS A 275 -7.07 18.45 33.22
N SER A 276 -6.55 17.22 33.35
CA SER A 276 -5.63 16.86 34.45
C SER A 276 -4.25 17.51 34.33
N VAL A 277 -3.91 18.02 33.14
CA VAL A 277 -2.61 18.62 32.81
C VAL A 277 -2.73 20.04 32.26
N ALA A 278 -3.92 20.65 32.40
CA ALA A 278 -4.18 21.99 31.91
C ALA A 278 -3.28 23.03 32.60
N PRO A 279 -2.80 24.06 31.88
CA PRO A 279 -3.14 24.35 30.48
C PRO A 279 -2.31 23.54 29.46
N VAL A 280 -2.96 23.11 28.38
CA VAL A 280 -2.32 22.46 27.22
C VAL A 280 -2.05 23.50 26.14
N LYS A 281 -0.85 23.50 25.55
CA LYS A 281 -0.49 24.43 24.48
C LYS A 281 -0.90 23.91 23.09
N TYR A 282 -1.38 24.82 22.26
CA TYR A 282 -1.78 24.54 20.87
C TYR A 282 -1.04 25.45 19.91
N TYR A 283 -0.68 24.92 18.75
CA TYR A 283 0.12 25.61 17.74
C TYR A 283 -0.47 25.48 16.34
N MET A 284 -0.27 26.52 15.53
CA MET A 284 -0.47 26.52 14.09
C MET A 284 0.85 26.18 13.40
N ILE A 285 0.79 25.33 12.38
CA ILE A 285 1.91 24.92 11.55
C ILE A 285 1.66 25.26 10.08
N ASP A 286 2.67 25.04 9.25
CA ASP A 286 2.58 25.10 7.78
C ASP A 286 2.24 26.47 7.19
N TYR A 287 3.18 27.41 7.35
CA TYR A 287 3.07 28.79 6.89
C TYR A 287 3.48 28.97 5.41
N GLU A 288 3.55 27.89 4.63
CA GLU A 288 3.94 27.94 3.21
C GLU A 288 2.99 28.82 2.38
N THR A 289 1.70 28.78 2.72
CA THR A 289 0.67 29.62 2.10
C THR A 289 0.45 30.93 2.84
N ALA A 290 1.06 31.18 4.01
CA ALA A 290 0.84 32.42 4.74
C ALA A 290 1.41 33.62 3.97
N GLU A 291 0.79 34.79 4.05
CA GLU A 291 1.26 36.00 3.36
C GLU A 291 0.81 37.28 4.08
N CYS A 292 1.63 38.33 3.98
CA CYS A 292 1.30 39.64 4.52
C CYS A 292 0.57 40.50 3.47
N PHE A 293 -0.61 41.01 3.81
CA PHE A 293 -1.47 41.75 2.89
C PHE A 293 -1.56 43.24 3.25
N PRO A 294 -1.38 44.15 2.28
CA PRO A 294 -1.69 45.56 2.48
C PRO A 294 -3.20 45.80 2.70
N PRO A 295 -3.60 46.92 3.33
CA PRO A 295 -5.01 47.24 3.54
C PRO A 295 -5.78 47.32 2.22
N GLY A 296 -6.95 46.67 2.18
CA GLY A 296 -7.85 46.69 1.01
C GLY A 296 -7.40 45.84 -0.17
N VAL A 297 -6.32 45.07 -0.04
CA VAL A 297 -5.84 44.14 -1.07
C VAL A 297 -6.36 42.74 -0.77
N GLY A 298 -7.18 42.21 -1.68
CA GLY A 298 -7.65 40.83 -1.62
C GLY A 298 -6.67 39.83 -2.26
N THR A 299 -6.94 38.55 -2.08
CA THR A 299 -6.19 37.45 -2.71
C THR A 299 -7.05 36.74 -3.76
N VAL A 300 -6.43 36.03 -4.69
CA VAL A 300 -7.09 35.19 -5.71
C VAL A 300 -6.45 33.80 -5.70
N GLY A 301 -7.22 32.77 -6.05
CA GLY A 301 -6.81 31.36 -6.03
C GLY A 301 -7.51 30.56 -4.93
N PHE A 302 -7.27 29.26 -4.93
CA PHE A 302 -7.79 28.34 -3.92
C PHE A 302 -6.63 27.91 -3.02
N TYR A 303 -6.67 28.35 -1.76
CA TYR A 303 -5.61 28.11 -0.79
C TYR A 303 -6.09 27.23 0.35
N GLY A 304 -5.21 26.34 0.79
CA GLY A 304 -5.46 25.43 1.89
C GLY A 304 -6.35 24.24 1.57
N GLN A 305 -6.67 23.46 2.60
CA GLN A 305 -7.33 22.16 2.44
C GLN A 305 -8.87 22.26 2.44
N VAL A 306 -9.41 23.34 2.98
CA VAL A 306 -10.84 23.66 2.95
C VAL A 306 -11.06 24.64 1.80
N GLN A 307 -11.50 24.10 0.66
CA GLN A 307 -11.62 24.82 -0.62
C GLN A 307 -13.07 25.09 -1.03
N ASP A 308 -14.05 24.60 -0.25
CA ASP A 308 -15.49 24.79 -0.46
C ASP A 308 -15.98 26.17 0.02
N ILE A 309 -15.11 27.17 -0.02
CA ILE A 309 -15.34 28.51 0.52
C ILE A 309 -15.97 29.39 -0.59
N PRO A 310 -17.20 29.89 -0.42
CA PRO A 310 -17.98 30.50 -1.51
C PRO A 310 -17.30 31.68 -2.21
N GLU A 311 -16.49 32.45 -1.48
CA GLU A 311 -15.78 33.63 -1.98
C GLU A 311 -14.46 33.30 -2.71
N MET A 312 -13.94 32.07 -2.64
CA MET A 312 -12.72 31.71 -3.34
C MET A 312 -12.88 31.81 -4.85
N SER A 313 -11.94 32.48 -5.50
CA SER A 313 -11.96 32.65 -6.95
C SER A 313 -10.57 32.86 -7.50
N PHE A 314 -10.29 32.30 -8.68
CA PHE A 314 -9.06 32.57 -9.43
C PHE A 314 -9.02 33.98 -10.05
N THR A 315 -10.16 34.65 -10.15
CA THR A 315 -10.30 35.90 -10.91
C THR A 315 -10.85 37.07 -10.11
N VAL A 316 -11.59 36.78 -9.04
CA VAL A 316 -12.20 37.80 -8.17
C VAL A 316 -11.44 37.84 -6.86
N PRO A 317 -10.78 38.97 -6.52
CA PRO A 317 -10.10 39.11 -5.24
C PRO A 317 -11.09 39.00 -4.07
N TYR A 318 -10.75 38.19 -3.07
CA TYR A 318 -11.51 38.02 -1.84
C TYR A 318 -10.64 38.32 -0.62
N ASP A 319 -11.26 38.50 0.55
CA ASP A 319 -10.56 38.86 1.79
C ASP A 319 -9.81 37.64 2.38
N PRO A 320 -8.47 37.63 2.40
CA PRO A 320 -7.69 36.49 2.89
C PRO A 320 -7.80 36.31 4.42
N PHE A 321 -8.19 37.34 5.16
CA PHE A 321 -8.39 37.26 6.61
C PHE A 321 -9.74 36.59 6.92
N LYS A 322 -10.77 36.87 6.12
CA LYS A 322 -12.07 36.19 6.23
C LYS A 322 -11.97 34.71 5.85
N LEU A 323 -11.11 34.39 4.90
CA LEU A 323 -10.74 33.02 4.57
C LEU A 323 -10.28 32.25 5.83
N ASP A 324 -9.30 32.77 6.59
CA ASP A 324 -8.83 32.11 7.82
C ASP A 324 -9.98 31.90 8.84
N VAL A 325 -10.86 32.89 8.99
CA VAL A 325 -12.02 32.82 9.90
C VAL A 325 -12.99 31.73 9.46
N TYR A 326 -13.27 31.61 8.16
CA TYR A 326 -14.15 30.55 7.63
C TYR A 326 -13.53 29.16 7.83
N GLN A 327 -12.22 29.01 7.59
CA GLN A 327 -11.51 27.75 7.78
C GLN A 327 -11.54 27.31 9.26
N LEU A 328 -11.35 28.25 10.19
CA LEU A 328 -11.52 27.99 11.63
C LEU A 328 -12.99 27.65 11.97
N GLY A 329 -13.95 28.36 11.40
CA GLY A 329 -15.38 28.08 11.59
C GLY A 329 -15.79 26.67 11.12
N SER A 330 -15.19 26.22 10.02
CA SER A 330 -15.37 24.85 9.52
C SER A 330 -14.83 23.81 10.50
N LEU A 331 -13.69 24.06 11.15
CA LEU A 331 -13.21 23.20 12.24
C LEU A 331 -14.21 23.14 13.41
N ILE A 332 -14.76 24.28 13.83
CA ILE A 332 -15.74 24.31 14.94
C ILE A 332 -16.98 23.50 14.57
N ARG A 333 -17.43 23.60 13.31
CA ARG A 333 -18.52 22.77 12.78
C ARG A 333 -18.18 21.27 12.87
N GLU A 334 -16.98 20.86 12.46
CA GLU A 334 -16.53 19.45 12.59
C GLU A 334 -16.46 18.98 14.05
N LEU A 335 -16.05 19.84 14.99
CA LEU A 335 -16.03 19.52 16.43
C LEU A 335 -17.44 19.30 17.02
N ILE A 336 -18.44 19.98 16.48
CA ILE A 336 -19.83 19.93 16.96
C ILE A 336 -20.64 18.85 16.22
N LYS A 337 -20.21 18.43 15.02
CA LYS A 337 -20.80 17.30 14.30
C LYS A 337 -20.75 16.06 15.17
N ARG A 338 -21.93 15.66 15.67
CA ARG A 338 -22.09 14.39 16.39
C ARG A 338 -22.13 13.26 15.36
N PRO A 339 -21.54 12.09 15.64
CA PRO A 339 -21.85 10.89 14.87
C PRO A 339 -23.36 10.70 14.91
N ASN A 340 -24.01 10.87 13.77
CA ASN A 340 -25.46 10.84 13.61
C ASN A 340 -25.94 9.48 13.10
N LEU A 341 -25.08 8.46 13.06
CA LEU A 341 -25.35 7.17 12.47
C LEU A 341 -24.89 6.05 13.43
N ILE A 342 -25.75 5.07 13.69
CA ILE A 342 -25.43 3.89 14.51
C ILE A 342 -26.15 2.66 13.98
N ASP A 343 -25.52 1.50 14.00
CA ASP A 343 -26.15 0.22 13.67
C ASP A 343 -26.92 -0.35 14.87
N ALA A 344 -27.97 -1.12 14.60
CA ALA A 344 -28.79 -1.76 15.61
C ALA A 344 -29.47 -3.03 15.08
N ILE A 345 -30.02 -3.83 16.00
CA ILE A 345 -30.91 -4.95 15.68
C ILE A 345 -32.32 -4.55 16.09
N ARG A 346 -33.24 -4.54 15.13
CA ARG A 346 -34.64 -4.21 15.35
C ARG A 346 -35.34 -5.41 15.98
N MET A 347 -35.71 -5.31 17.25
CA MET A 347 -36.22 -6.46 18.03
C MET A 347 -37.53 -7.06 17.52
N LYS A 348 -38.34 -6.33 16.75
CA LYS A 348 -39.65 -6.82 16.27
C LYS A 348 -39.52 -7.92 15.20
N ASP A 349 -38.43 -7.93 14.44
CA ASP A 349 -38.21 -8.83 13.30
C ASP A 349 -36.78 -9.34 13.17
N GLY A 350 -35.86 -8.90 14.04
CA GLY A 350 -34.45 -9.28 14.01
C GLY A 350 -33.65 -8.60 12.90
N ALA A 351 -34.25 -7.67 12.15
CA ALA A 351 -33.60 -7.00 11.04
C ALA A 351 -32.44 -6.12 11.54
N LYS A 352 -31.30 -6.17 10.83
CA LYS A 352 -30.20 -5.24 11.07
C LYS A 352 -30.50 -3.92 10.40
N VAL A 353 -30.41 -2.86 11.18
CA VAL A 353 -30.81 -1.52 10.78
C VAL A 353 -29.72 -0.53 11.10
N VAL A 354 -29.74 0.59 10.40
CA VAL A 354 -28.98 1.77 10.73
C VAL A 354 -29.96 2.85 11.17
N ILE A 355 -29.63 3.53 12.25
CA ILE A 355 -30.41 4.62 12.83
C ILE A 355 -29.65 5.91 12.55
N LYS A 356 -30.22 6.78 11.71
CA LYS A 356 -29.69 8.10 11.37
C LYS A 356 -30.46 9.18 12.12
N ARG A 357 -29.79 10.02 12.90
CA ARG A 357 -30.37 11.24 13.47
C ARG A 357 -30.34 12.35 12.43
N VAL A 358 -31.50 12.96 12.19
CA VAL A 358 -31.68 14.08 11.25
C VAL A 358 -32.43 15.22 11.92
N ILE A 359 -32.20 16.44 11.44
CA ILE A 359 -32.85 17.68 11.88
C ILE A 359 -33.79 18.14 10.77
N LEU A 360 -35.09 18.15 11.05
CA LEU A 360 -36.14 18.40 10.03
C LEU A 360 -36.05 19.79 9.36
N GLU A 361 -35.39 20.76 10.00
CA GLU A 361 -35.22 22.10 9.46
C GLU A 361 -34.14 22.20 8.37
N TYR A 362 -33.19 21.27 8.34
CA TYR A 362 -32.03 21.31 7.43
C TYR A 362 -31.96 20.12 6.50
N ASP A 363 -32.45 18.98 6.96
CA ASP A 363 -32.41 17.74 6.20
C ASP A 363 -33.71 17.61 5.40
N ASN A 364 -33.59 17.31 4.10
CA ASN A 364 -34.72 17.12 3.18
C ASN A 364 -35.47 15.79 3.40
N VAL A 365 -35.83 15.50 4.66
CA VAL A 365 -36.62 14.33 5.09
C VAL A 365 -37.95 14.19 4.34
N PRO A 366 -38.68 15.27 3.96
CA PRO A 366 -39.94 15.13 3.23
C PRO A 366 -39.82 14.38 1.89
N ILE A 367 -38.71 14.53 1.16
CA ILE A 367 -38.48 13.81 -0.10
C ILE A 367 -38.36 12.31 0.18
N LEU A 368 -37.55 11.92 1.17
CA LEU A 368 -37.38 10.52 1.51
C LEU A 368 -38.67 9.89 2.03
N GLN A 369 -39.50 10.65 2.77
CA GLN A 369 -40.84 10.20 3.19
C GLN A 369 -41.78 10.01 1.99
N TYR A 370 -41.79 10.96 1.04
CA TYR A 370 -42.57 10.85 -0.19
C TYR A 370 -42.19 9.60 -0.98
N LEU A 371 -40.89 9.35 -1.18
CA LEU A 371 -40.36 8.17 -1.86
C LEU A 371 -40.68 6.87 -1.12
N ASN A 372 -40.98 6.93 0.18
CA ASN A 372 -41.39 5.79 1.00
C ASN A 372 -42.91 5.71 1.24
N SER A 373 -43.72 6.53 0.57
CA SER A 373 -45.18 6.38 0.58
C SER A 373 -45.61 5.03 -0.03
N PRO A 374 -46.75 4.47 0.41
CA PRO A 374 -47.26 3.20 -0.14
C PRO A 374 -47.37 3.21 -1.67
N GLU A 375 -47.76 4.35 -2.26
CA GLU A 375 -47.89 4.53 -3.70
C GLU A 375 -46.52 4.47 -4.40
N MET A 376 -45.53 5.19 -3.87
CA MET A 376 -44.19 5.24 -4.49
C MET A 376 -43.43 3.93 -4.30
N ARG A 377 -43.63 3.20 -3.20
CA ARG A 377 -42.99 1.90 -2.96
C ARG A 377 -43.53 0.77 -3.84
N MET A 378 -44.67 0.96 -4.53
CA MET A 378 -45.19 -0.01 -5.49
C MET A 378 -44.48 0.05 -6.86
N ASP A 379 -43.83 1.17 -7.21
CA ASP A 379 -43.05 1.26 -8.45
C ASP A 379 -41.71 0.54 -8.24
N SER A 380 -41.46 -0.52 -9.01
CA SER A 380 -40.25 -1.34 -8.90
C SER A 380 -38.97 -0.59 -9.28
N ARG A 381 -39.07 0.57 -9.94
CA ARG A 381 -37.93 1.43 -10.28
C ARG A 381 -37.49 2.29 -9.09
N ASN A 382 -38.31 2.38 -8.04
CA ASN A 382 -38.00 3.18 -6.86
C ASN A 382 -36.92 2.52 -6.00
N ASN A 383 -35.68 2.87 -6.30
CA ASN A 383 -34.50 2.40 -5.58
C ASN A 383 -34.11 3.32 -4.41
N ALA A 384 -35.01 4.18 -3.92
CA ALA A 384 -34.75 4.92 -2.69
C ALA A 384 -34.63 3.97 -1.49
N VAL A 385 -33.71 4.28 -0.57
CA VAL A 385 -33.56 3.52 0.68
C VAL A 385 -34.89 3.37 1.42
N PRO A 386 -35.26 2.14 1.83
CA PRO A 386 -36.46 1.92 2.61
C PRO A 386 -36.41 2.64 3.96
N LEU A 387 -37.40 3.48 4.23
CA LEU A 387 -37.60 4.10 5.53
C LEU A 387 -38.49 3.19 6.37
N LEU A 388 -37.88 2.44 7.28
CA LEU A 388 -38.54 1.40 8.05
C LEU A 388 -39.34 1.95 9.25
N GLU A 389 -38.87 3.05 9.84
CA GLU A 389 -39.49 3.72 10.97
C GLU A 389 -38.95 5.15 11.09
N VAL A 390 -39.79 6.10 11.55
CA VAL A 390 -39.37 7.45 11.93
C VAL A 390 -39.72 7.63 13.40
N ILE A 391 -38.71 7.76 14.25
CA ILE A 391 -38.88 7.85 15.69
C ILE A 391 -38.66 9.32 16.12
N PRO A 392 -39.67 10.03 16.63
CA PRO A 392 -39.50 11.36 17.18
C PRO A 392 -38.64 11.29 18.45
N LEU A 393 -37.74 12.25 18.64
CA LEU A 393 -37.00 12.35 19.89
C LEU A 393 -37.88 12.99 20.98
N PRO A 394 -37.77 12.56 22.25
CA PRO A 394 -38.50 13.21 23.35
C PRO A 394 -38.02 14.65 23.57
N ASP A 395 -38.93 15.57 23.91
CA ASP A 395 -38.64 16.98 24.21
C ASP A 395 -37.51 17.17 25.23
N THR A 396 -37.31 16.20 26.13
CA THR A 396 -36.24 16.22 27.15
C THR A 396 -34.83 15.99 26.60
N VAL A 397 -34.70 15.52 25.35
CA VAL A 397 -33.42 15.23 24.66
C VAL A 397 -33.07 16.34 23.65
N GLU A 398 -34.04 17.17 23.26
CA GLU A 398 -33.81 18.34 22.42
C GLU A 398 -33.18 19.47 23.24
N VAL A 399 -31.87 19.65 23.07
CA VAL A 399 -31.11 20.76 23.68
C VAL A 399 -31.25 22.06 22.85
N ASP A 400 -31.67 21.93 21.59
CA ASP A 400 -31.84 23.02 20.64
C ASP A 400 -33.31 23.08 20.20
N SER A 401 -33.81 24.28 19.88
CA SER A 401 -35.18 24.54 19.43
C SER A 401 -35.54 23.95 18.04
N LYS A 402 -34.85 22.89 17.61
CA LYS A 402 -34.93 22.30 16.27
C LYS A 402 -35.39 20.85 16.35
N HIS A 403 -36.48 20.54 15.64
CA HIS A 403 -37.12 19.23 15.68
C HIS A 403 -36.21 18.16 15.05
N SER A 404 -35.75 17.22 15.88
CA SER A 404 -34.88 16.12 15.48
C SER A 404 -35.64 14.80 15.46
N VAL A 405 -35.44 13.98 14.43
CA VAL A 405 -36.00 12.62 14.35
C VAL A 405 -34.90 11.58 14.11
N LEU A 406 -35.19 10.32 14.45
CA LEU A 406 -34.36 9.18 14.11
C LEU A 406 -35.00 8.42 12.95
N LEU A 407 -34.29 8.32 11.83
CA LEU A 407 -34.66 7.50 10.69
C LEU A 407 -34.08 6.10 10.88
N VAL A 408 -34.94 5.09 10.88
CA VAL A 408 -34.55 3.68 10.92
C VAL A 408 -34.58 3.14 9.49
N MET A 409 -33.43 2.70 8.99
CA MET A 409 -33.23 2.23 7.62
C MET A 409 -32.56 0.84 7.63
N PRO A 410 -32.67 0.02 6.59
CA PRO A 410 -31.94 -1.24 6.52
C PRO A 410 -30.43 -1.00 6.53
N MET A 411 -29.66 -1.94 7.11
CA MET A 411 -28.21 -1.91 7.07
C MET A 411 -27.71 -2.40 5.70
N LEU A 412 -27.40 -1.46 4.81
CA LEU A 412 -26.97 -1.73 3.44
C LEU A 412 -25.44 -1.74 3.30
N PHE A 413 -24.93 -2.41 2.27
CA PHE A 413 -23.49 -2.56 2.03
C PHE A 413 -23.00 -1.64 0.89
N PRO A 414 -21.82 -1.01 0.99
CA PRO A 414 -21.31 -0.10 -0.05
C PRO A 414 -21.11 -0.78 -1.40
N LEU A 415 -21.63 -0.16 -2.47
CA LEU A 415 -21.53 -0.71 -3.84
C LEU A 415 -20.08 -0.97 -4.26
N MET A 416 -19.18 -0.03 -3.98
CA MET A 416 -17.81 -0.01 -4.47
C MET A 416 -16.75 -0.55 -3.49
N SER A 417 -17.17 -1.25 -2.43
CA SER A 417 -16.25 -1.82 -1.43
C SER A 417 -15.19 -2.69 -2.10
N SER A 418 -13.91 -2.47 -1.74
CA SER A 418 -12.81 -3.32 -2.22
C SER A 418 -12.86 -4.75 -1.68
N HIS A 419 -13.66 -4.99 -0.63
CA HIS A 419 -13.76 -6.28 0.04
C HIS A 419 -14.80 -7.22 -0.59
N LEU A 420 -15.73 -6.67 -1.38
CA LEU A 420 -16.76 -7.42 -2.12
C LEU A 420 -16.79 -7.00 -3.59
N PRO A 421 -15.76 -7.34 -4.39
CA PRO A 421 -15.70 -6.90 -5.79
C PRO A 421 -16.69 -7.67 -6.66
N PHE A 422 -17.17 -7.00 -7.72
CA PHE A 422 -17.92 -7.63 -8.80
C PHE A 422 -17.09 -8.70 -9.52
N ARG A 423 -17.77 -9.79 -9.89
CA ARG A 423 -17.18 -11.01 -10.47
C ARG A 423 -17.54 -11.21 -11.93
N HIS A 424 -18.73 -10.78 -12.33
CA HIS A 424 -19.23 -10.97 -13.69
C HIS A 424 -19.74 -9.66 -14.29
N ALA A 425 -19.61 -9.51 -15.60
CA ALA A 425 -20.10 -8.31 -16.30
C ALA A 425 -21.61 -8.09 -16.07
N LYS A 426 -22.41 -9.16 -16.02
CA LYS A 426 -23.84 -9.11 -15.74
C LYS A 426 -24.19 -8.53 -14.37
N GLU A 427 -23.32 -8.68 -13.37
CA GLU A 427 -23.56 -8.12 -12.03
C GLU A 427 -23.42 -6.58 -12.06
N VAL A 428 -22.48 -6.06 -12.85
CA VAL A 428 -22.31 -4.62 -13.06
C VAL A 428 -23.44 -4.07 -13.91
N VAL A 429 -23.84 -4.80 -14.96
CA VAL A 429 -24.98 -4.41 -15.80
C VAL A 429 -26.27 -4.35 -14.98
N ASP A 430 -26.55 -5.36 -14.15
CA ASP A 430 -27.70 -5.39 -13.24
C ASP A 430 -27.70 -4.20 -12.27
N ALA A 431 -26.55 -3.92 -11.64
CA ALA A 431 -26.42 -2.76 -10.75
C ALA A 431 -26.65 -1.43 -11.47
N LEU A 432 -26.04 -1.23 -12.64
CA LEU A 432 -26.20 0.00 -13.42
C LEU A 432 -27.61 0.17 -13.96
N ASP A 433 -28.24 -0.91 -14.41
CA ASP A 433 -29.62 -0.90 -14.91
C ASP A 433 -30.58 -0.47 -13.79
N GLN A 434 -30.49 -1.07 -12.61
CA GLN A 434 -31.27 -0.66 -11.44
C GLN A 434 -30.99 0.80 -11.03
N LEU A 435 -29.72 1.21 -10.91
CA LEU A 435 -29.40 2.57 -10.47
C LEU A 435 -29.84 3.64 -11.48
N ILE A 436 -29.70 3.38 -12.79
CA ILE A 436 -30.19 4.29 -13.83
C ILE A 436 -31.73 4.36 -13.81
N GLN A 437 -32.43 3.22 -13.64
CA GLN A 437 -33.89 3.21 -13.45
C GLN A 437 -34.31 4.01 -12.21
N GLY A 438 -33.55 3.91 -11.12
CA GLY A 438 -33.75 4.69 -9.89
C GLY A 438 -33.63 6.19 -10.13
N ILE A 439 -32.56 6.64 -10.79
CA ILE A 439 -32.38 8.05 -11.14
C ILE A 439 -33.47 8.52 -12.12
N GLN A 440 -33.84 7.69 -13.10
CA GLN A 440 -34.94 8.00 -14.01
C GLN A 440 -36.26 8.18 -13.25
N PHE A 441 -36.57 7.29 -12.31
CA PHE A 441 -37.76 7.39 -11.48
C PHE A 441 -37.78 8.70 -10.67
N LEU A 442 -36.64 9.10 -10.08
CA LEU A 442 -36.54 10.38 -9.38
C LEU A 442 -36.81 11.56 -10.34
N HIS A 443 -36.18 11.54 -11.52
CA HIS A 443 -36.32 12.61 -12.52
C HIS A 443 -37.75 12.73 -13.04
N GLU A 444 -38.47 11.61 -13.23
CA GLU A 444 -39.89 11.59 -13.59
C GLU A 444 -40.80 12.21 -12.51
N HIS A 445 -40.36 12.19 -11.26
CA HIS A 445 -41.03 12.85 -10.12
C HIS A 445 -40.52 14.26 -9.86
N ASN A 446 -39.74 14.84 -10.79
CA ASN A 446 -39.12 16.16 -10.65
C ASN A 446 -38.19 16.26 -9.43
N ILE A 447 -37.54 15.15 -9.04
CA ILE A 447 -36.59 15.11 -7.94
C ILE A 447 -35.19 14.93 -8.53
N ALA A 448 -34.28 15.85 -8.22
CA ALA A 448 -32.86 15.68 -8.49
C ALA A 448 -32.13 15.35 -7.18
N HIS A 449 -31.25 14.35 -7.20
CA HIS A 449 -30.53 13.91 -6.00
C HIS A 449 -29.43 14.90 -5.60
N ARG A 450 -28.75 15.49 -6.60
CA ARG A 450 -27.60 16.40 -6.51
C ARG A 450 -26.35 15.81 -5.84
N ASP A 451 -26.36 14.53 -5.48
CA ASP A 451 -25.21 13.76 -4.95
C ASP A 451 -25.30 12.27 -5.31
N ALA A 452 -25.65 11.99 -6.56
CA ALA A 452 -25.78 10.64 -7.11
C ALA A 452 -24.40 10.00 -7.39
N CYS A 453 -23.53 9.98 -6.38
CA CYS A 453 -22.16 9.47 -6.47
C CYS A 453 -22.03 8.04 -5.91
N SER A 454 -20.87 7.42 -6.15
CA SER A 454 -20.62 6.02 -5.76
C SER A 454 -20.72 5.73 -4.27
N LEU A 455 -20.53 6.73 -3.42
CA LEU A 455 -20.64 6.60 -1.96
C LEU A 455 -22.10 6.48 -1.50
N ASN A 456 -23.04 6.99 -2.29
CA ASN A 456 -24.47 6.99 -2.00
C ASN A 456 -25.22 5.84 -2.70
N PHE A 457 -24.49 4.95 -3.38
CA PHE A 457 -25.06 3.73 -3.94
C PHE A 457 -24.68 2.53 -3.06
N MET A 458 -25.69 1.80 -2.65
CA MET A 458 -25.59 0.69 -1.71
C MET A 458 -26.30 -0.54 -2.29
N MET A 459 -26.08 -1.71 -1.69
CA MET A 459 -26.76 -2.96 -2.03
C MET A 459 -27.38 -3.60 -0.79
N ASP A 460 -28.40 -4.42 -0.99
CA ASP A 460 -28.86 -5.37 0.03
C ASP A 460 -27.83 -6.49 0.20
N PRO A 461 -27.21 -6.65 1.39
CA PRO A 461 -26.22 -7.68 1.64
C PRO A 461 -26.81 -9.02 2.06
N THR A 462 -28.12 -9.12 2.30
CA THR A 462 -28.73 -10.23 3.05
C THR A 462 -28.35 -11.61 2.49
N ASP A 463 -28.49 -11.82 1.19
CA ASP A 463 -28.15 -13.10 0.57
C ASP A 463 -26.69 -13.20 0.10
N VAL A 464 -26.06 -12.06 -0.14
CA VAL A 464 -24.66 -11.97 -0.62
C VAL A 464 -23.66 -12.20 0.51
N ILE A 465 -23.95 -11.71 1.71
CA ILE A 465 -23.10 -11.83 2.91
C ILE A 465 -23.93 -12.50 4.02
N PRO A 466 -24.07 -13.84 4.02
CA PRO A 466 -24.95 -14.54 4.97
C PRO A 466 -24.54 -14.35 6.44
N SER A 467 -23.24 -14.18 6.72
CA SER A 467 -22.73 -13.86 8.07
C SER A 467 -22.94 -12.40 8.46
N SER A 468 -23.38 -11.56 7.52
CA SER A 468 -23.47 -10.11 7.62
C SER A 468 -22.09 -9.47 7.91
N PHE A 469 -22.07 -8.18 8.23
CA PHE A 469 -20.85 -7.37 8.34
C PHE A 469 -20.94 -6.38 9.50
N HIS A 470 -19.80 -5.80 9.86
CA HIS A 470 -19.65 -4.74 10.85
C HIS A 470 -19.79 -3.38 10.16
N HIS A 471 -20.73 -2.55 10.61
CA HIS A 471 -21.09 -1.30 9.92
C HIS A 471 -19.92 -0.33 9.72
N ALA A 472 -19.02 -0.21 10.71
CA ALA A 472 -17.88 0.70 10.61
C ALA A 472 -16.64 0.09 9.92
N GLU A 473 -16.58 -1.24 9.80
CA GLU A 473 -15.42 -1.97 9.29
C GLU A 473 -15.95 -3.11 8.41
N ASP A 474 -16.34 -2.75 7.18
CA ASP A 474 -17.12 -3.58 6.25
C ASP A 474 -16.45 -4.91 5.84
N PHE A 475 -15.17 -5.10 6.18
CA PHE A 475 -14.43 -6.32 5.96
C PHE A 475 -14.56 -7.37 7.08
N TYR A 476 -15.14 -6.99 8.24
CA TYR A 476 -15.38 -7.88 9.36
C TYR A 476 -16.86 -8.26 9.48
N GLN A 477 -17.10 -9.46 10.01
CA GLN A 477 -18.38 -9.90 10.55
C GLN A 477 -18.74 -9.04 11.79
N PRO A 478 -19.98 -9.13 12.29
CA PRO A 478 -20.44 -8.30 13.42
C PRO A 478 -19.61 -8.41 14.70
N ASP A 479 -18.77 -9.44 14.85
CA ASP A 479 -17.85 -9.60 15.98
C ASP A 479 -16.63 -8.65 15.93
N GLY A 480 -16.44 -7.94 14.81
CA GLY A 480 -15.32 -7.02 14.57
C GLY A 480 -13.96 -7.72 14.47
N LYS A 481 -13.94 -9.04 14.25
CA LYS A 481 -12.73 -9.88 14.31
C LYS A 481 -12.62 -10.85 13.15
N THR A 482 -13.73 -11.51 12.80
CA THR A 482 -13.78 -12.54 11.77
C THR A 482 -14.04 -11.86 10.43
N ARG A 483 -13.34 -12.25 9.37
CA ARG A 483 -13.60 -11.66 8.04
C ARG A 483 -14.95 -12.10 7.50
N ILE A 484 -15.60 -11.21 6.74
CA ILE A 484 -16.82 -11.57 6.02
C ILE A 484 -16.56 -12.70 5.03
N ASP A 485 -17.52 -13.60 4.91
CA ASP A 485 -17.67 -14.56 3.82
C ASP A 485 -18.84 -14.10 2.94
N PHE A 486 -18.73 -14.31 1.63
CA PHE A 486 -19.74 -13.86 0.69
C PHE A 486 -19.93 -14.82 -0.47
N ARG A 487 -21.09 -14.72 -1.11
CA ARG A 487 -21.46 -15.42 -2.33
C ARG A 487 -21.36 -14.45 -3.52
N ASP A 488 -21.16 -14.97 -4.72
CA ASP A 488 -21.19 -14.10 -5.92
C ASP A 488 -22.60 -13.54 -6.11
N ARG A 489 -22.71 -12.26 -6.49
CA ARG A 489 -24.00 -11.56 -6.65
C ARG A 489 -24.92 -12.29 -7.61
N CYS A 490 -24.36 -12.86 -8.69
CA CYS A 490 -25.13 -13.61 -9.66
C CYS A 490 -25.69 -14.94 -9.12
N SER A 491 -25.08 -15.53 -8.09
CA SER A 491 -25.51 -16.80 -7.50
C SER A 491 -26.73 -16.65 -6.58
N VAL A 492 -27.01 -15.42 -6.17
CA VAL A 492 -28.13 -15.05 -5.29
C VAL A 492 -29.01 -13.97 -5.92
N ALA A 493 -28.93 -13.81 -7.24
CA ALA A 493 -29.72 -12.82 -7.96
C ALA A 493 -31.24 -13.07 -7.81
N PRO A 494 -32.07 -12.03 -7.78
CA PRO A 494 -31.72 -10.61 -7.94
C PRO A 494 -31.15 -9.97 -6.67
N VAL A 495 -30.08 -9.18 -6.81
CA VAL A 495 -29.55 -8.32 -5.74
C VAL A 495 -30.16 -6.94 -5.88
N GLN A 496 -30.69 -6.38 -4.78
CA GLN A 496 -31.29 -5.05 -4.79
C GLN A 496 -30.24 -3.96 -4.55
N TYR A 497 -30.27 -2.90 -5.36
CA TYR A 497 -29.41 -1.73 -5.22
C TYR A 497 -30.23 -0.50 -4.83
N TYR A 498 -29.67 0.30 -3.92
CA TYR A 498 -30.37 1.44 -3.34
C TYR A 498 -29.54 2.72 -3.48
N ILE A 499 -30.26 3.83 -3.61
CA ILE A 499 -29.75 5.19 -3.54
C ILE A 499 -30.05 5.72 -2.13
N ILE A 500 -29.04 6.26 -1.46
CA ILE A 500 -29.13 6.78 -0.10
C ILE A 500 -28.77 8.27 -0.05
N ASP A 501 -28.98 8.88 1.12
CA ASP A 501 -28.56 10.25 1.43
C ASP A 501 -29.24 11.37 0.62
N TYR A 502 -30.56 11.47 0.80
CA TYR A 502 -31.41 12.49 0.16
C TYR A 502 -31.33 13.88 0.80
N GLU A 503 -30.35 14.16 1.66
CA GLU A 503 -30.20 15.46 2.33
C GLU A 503 -29.98 16.59 1.33
N THR A 504 -29.24 16.31 0.25
CA THR A 504 -29.05 17.26 -0.86
C THR A 504 -30.14 17.17 -1.91
N ALA A 505 -31.07 16.23 -1.86
CA ALA A 505 -32.10 16.12 -2.90
C ALA A 505 -33.05 17.32 -2.86
N ASP A 506 -33.64 17.67 -4.00
CA ASP A 506 -34.67 18.72 -4.07
C ASP A 506 -35.72 18.45 -5.15
N TYR A 507 -36.84 19.15 -5.03
CA TYR A 507 -37.85 19.22 -6.08
C TYR A 507 -37.52 20.33 -7.08
N PHE A 508 -37.35 19.96 -8.35
CA PHE A 508 -37.09 20.87 -9.45
C PHE A 508 -38.18 20.73 -10.52
N PRO A 509 -39.13 21.68 -10.59
CA PRO A 509 -40.08 21.72 -11.69
C PRO A 509 -39.35 21.71 -13.04
N PRO A 510 -39.94 21.14 -14.12
CA PRO A 510 -39.31 21.10 -15.43
C PRO A 510 -38.81 22.50 -15.83
N THR A 511 -37.57 22.60 -16.33
CA THR A 511 -36.84 23.85 -16.69
C THR A 511 -36.24 24.67 -15.55
N THR A 512 -36.44 24.28 -14.28
CA THR A 512 -35.81 24.98 -13.16
C THR A 512 -34.33 24.61 -13.07
N LEU A 513 -33.47 25.63 -13.13
CA LEU A 513 -32.04 25.47 -12.96
C LEU A 513 -31.63 25.75 -11.50
N CYS A 514 -30.50 25.21 -11.07
CA CYS A 514 -29.95 25.46 -9.75
C CYS A 514 -28.56 26.11 -9.81
N VAL A 515 -28.14 26.69 -8.69
CA VAL A 515 -26.78 27.24 -8.48
C VAL A 515 -26.21 26.65 -7.18
N GLY A 516 -24.89 26.54 -7.11
CA GLY A 516 -24.16 26.00 -5.97
C GLY A 516 -23.24 24.85 -6.37
N PHE A 517 -22.53 24.33 -5.38
CA PHE A 517 -21.70 23.13 -5.53
C PHE A 517 -22.30 22.06 -4.62
N TYR A 518 -23.00 21.09 -5.22
CA TYR A 518 -23.63 19.99 -4.50
C TYR A 518 -22.92 18.67 -4.79
N GLY A 519 -22.97 17.77 -3.81
CA GLY A 519 -22.40 16.44 -3.87
C GLY A 519 -20.88 16.37 -3.76
N GLN A 520 -20.38 15.13 -3.77
CA GLN A 520 -18.97 14.82 -3.55
C GLN A 520 -18.10 15.04 -4.80
N GLU A 521 -18.66 14.85 -5.99
CA GLU A 521 -17.97 15.08 -7.26
C GLU A 521 -17.91 16.59 -7.56
N ARG A 522 -16.73 17.19 -7.38
CA ARG A 522 -16.52 18.65 -7.51
C ARG A 522 -16.00 19.07 -8.89
N ASP A 523 -15.64 18.13 -9.75
CA ASP A 523 -15.08 18.37 -11.08
C ASP A 523 -16.14 18.48 -12.19
N VAL A 524 -17.42 18.45 -11.83
CA VAL A 524 -18.54 18.64 -12.76
C VAL A 524 -18.43 20.03 -13.42
N PRO A 525 -18.31 20.13 -14.76
CA PRO A 525 -17.90 21.36 -15.44
C PRO A 525 -18.82 22.57 -15.25
N GLU A 526 -20.12 22.33 -15.08
CA GLU A 526 -21.12 23.39 -14.95
C GLU A 526 -21.38 23.85 -13.51
N LEU A 527 -20.80 23.20 -12.50
CA LEU A 527 -21.01 23.62 -11.11
C LEU A 527 -20.55 25.06 -10.92
N SER A 528 -21.46 25.88 -10.41
CA SER A 528 -21.21 27.29 -10.25
C SER A 528 -22.11 27.88 -9.19
N HIS A 529 -21.55 28.74 -8.34
CA HIS A 529 -22.33 29.54 -7.40
C HIS A 529 -23.18 30.62 -8.07
N THR A 530 -22.94 30.92 -9.36
CA THR A 530 -23.55 32.08 -10.03
C THR A 530 -24.18 31.74 -11.37
N ALA A 531 -23.63 30.78 -12.11
CA ALA A 531 -24.22 30.33 -13.37
C ALA A 531 -25.24 29.22 -13.09
N PRO A 532 -26.51 29.40 -13.46
CA PRO A 532 -27.53 28.37 -13.25
C PRO A 532 -27.29 27.19 -14.20
N TYR A 533 -27.46 25.97 -13.69
CA TYR A 533 -27.29 24.72 -14.44
C TYR A 533 -28.39 23.70 -14.15
N ASP A 534 -28.51 22.68 -14.99
CA ASP A 534 -29.55 21.66 -14.89
C ASP A 534 -29.20 20.62 -13.79
N PRO A 535 -29.97 20.53 -12.68
CA PRO A 535 -29.71 19.60 -11.59
C PRO A 535 -29.88 18.13 -11.99
N PHE A 536 -30.71 17.83 -13.00
CA PHE A 536 -30.90 16.48 -13.50
C PHE A 536 -29.67 16.03 -14.31
N LYS A 537 -29.05 16.94 -15.08
CA LYS A 537 -27.79 16.63 -15.78
C LYS A 537 -26.62 16.45 -14.82
N LEU A 538 -26.63 17.11 -13.67
CA LEU A 538 -25.66 16.87 -12.59
C LEU A 538 -25.73 15.41 -12.11
N ASP A 539 -26.92 14.89 -11.80
CA ASP A 539 -27.08 13.48 -11.38
C ASP A 539 -26.54 12.50 -12.44
N ILE A 540 -26.78 12.79 -13.73
CA ILE A 540 -26.28 11.94 -14.82
C ILE A 540 -24.76 11.97 -14.94
N TYR A 541 -24.12 13.12 -14.69
CA TYR A 541 -22.66 13.18 -14.66
C TYR A 541 -22.12 12.34 -13.50
N GLN A 542 -22.67 12.50 -12.30
CA GLN A 542 -22.21 11.77 -11.10
C GLN A 542 -22.38 10.26 -11.28
N LEU A 543 -23.52 9.80 -11.82
CA LEU A 543 -23.71 8.40 -12.17
C LEU A 543 -22.82 7.96 -13.34
N GLY A 544 -22.53 8.85 -14.30
CA GLY A 544 -21.58 8.60 -15.38
C GLY A 544 -20.15 8.36 -14.86
N THR A 545 -19.74 9.10 -13.83
CA THR A 545 -18.47 8.91 -13.14
C THR A 545 -18.40 7.52 -12.50
N LEU A 546 -19.50 7.00 -11.95
CA LEU A 546 -19.59 5.60 -11.50
C LEU A 546 -19.32 4.61 -12.65
N VAL A 547 -19.92 4.82 -13.83
CA VAL A 547 -19.71 3.98 -15.01
C VAL A 547 -18.23 3.98 -15.40
N ARG A 548 -17.60 5.16 -15.45
CA ARG A 548 -16.17 5.29 -15.76
C ARG A 548 -15.29 4.63 -14.72
N MET A 549 -15.61 4.78 -13.43
CA MET A 549 -14.90 4.07 -12.35
C MET A 549 -14.97 2.55 -12.54
N PHE A 550 -16.09 1.98 -12.98
CA PHE A 550 -16.15 0.56 -13.33
C PHE A 550 -15.18 0.20 -14.45
N VAL A 551 -15.14 0.98 -15.54
CA VAL A 551 -14.25 0.73 -16.70
C VAL A 551 -12.77 0.87 -16.31
N GLU A 552 -12.44 1.87 -15.50
CA GLU A 552 -11.08 2.11 -15.01
C GLU A 552 -10.65 1.02 -14.02
N LYS A 553 -11.54 0.63 -13.11
CA LYS A 553 -11.21 -0.30 -12.01
C LYS A 553 -11.23 -1.76 -12.47
N TYR A 554 -12.06 -2.15 -13.45
CA TYR A 554 -12.21 -3.53 -13.91
C TYR A 554 -11.77 -3.72 -15.37
N LYS A 555 -11.07 -4.82 -15.64
CA LYS A 555 -10.75 -5.28 -17.00
C LYS A 555 -11.99 -5.96 -17.60
N GLY A 556 -12.29 -5.68 -18.87
CA GLY A 556 -13.37 -6.33 -19.60
C GLY A 556 -14.72 -5.61 -19.49
N LEU A 557 -14.74 -4.36 -19.01
CA LEU A 557 -15.93 -3.51 -19.04
C LEU A 557 -15.83 -2.41 -20.09
N ASP A 558 -14.88 -2.49 -21.02
CA ASP A 558 -14.60 -1.45 -22.02
C ASP A 558 -15.82 -1.16 -22.94
N PHE A 559 -16.78 -2.08 -23.03
CA PHE A 559 -18.04 -1.87 -23.74
C PHE A 559 -18.95 -0.82 -23.09
N LEU A 560 -18.75 -0.50 -21.79
CA LEU A 560 -19.46 0.55 -21.08
C LEU A 560 -18.82 1.94 -21.27
N GLU A 561 -17.61 2.02 -21.80
CA GLU A 561 -16.89 3.29 -22.01
C GLU A 561 -17.72 4.31 -22.82
N PRO A 562 -18.38 3.94 -23.93
CA PRO A 562 -19.20 4.89 -24.68
C PRO A 562 -20.39 5.44 -23.89
N LEU A 563 -20.92 4.66 -22.94
CA LEU A 563 -22.00 5.11 -22.05
C LEU A 563 -21.44 6.10 -21.02
N GLY A 564 -20.34 5.75 -20.34
CA GLY A 564 -19.68 6.62 -19.36
C GLY A 564 -19.30 7.97 -19.97
N VAL A 565 -18.66 7.99 -21.15
CA VAL A 565 -18.28 9.22 -21.85
C VAL A 565 -19.49 10.10 -22.20
N ALA A 566 -20.59 9.49 -22.65
CA ALA A 566 -21.81 10.23 -23.01
C ALA A 566 -22.54 10.79 -21.76
N MET A 567 -22.48 10.07 -20.63
CA MET A 567 -23.03 10.51 -19.36
C MET A 567 -22.16 11.58 -18.68
N THR A 568 -20.84 11.56 -18.84
CA THR A 568 -19.92 12.58 -18.29
C THR A 568 -19.53 13.64 -19.32
N PHE A 569 -20.33 13.85 -20.36
CA PHE A 569 -19.97 14.81 -21.41
C PHE A 569 -19.92 16.22 -20.83
N HIS A 570 -18.87 16.98 -21.15
CA HIS A 570 -18.59 18.26 -20.52
C HIS A 570 -19.70 19.30 -20.75
N ASN A 571 -20.27 19.33 -21.94
CA ASN A 571 -21.41 20.19 -22.23
C ASN A 571 -22.71 19.51 -21.74
N PRO A 572 -23.41 20.05 -20.72
CA PRO A 572 -24.61 19.42 -20.15
C PRO A 572 -25.78 19.35 -21.14
N GLU A 573 -25.85 20.22 -22.16
CA GLU A 573 -26.93 20.21 -23.15
C GLU A 573 -26.96 18.92 -23.98
N VAL A 574 -25.78 18.44 -24.38
CA VAL A 574 -25.62 17.23 -25.19
C VAL A 574 -25.44 15.97 -24.35
N ARG A 575 -25.22 16.11 -23.03
CA ARG A 575 -25.14 15.00 -22.08
C ARG A 575 -26.46 14.24 -22.05
N LEU A 576 -26.41 12.92 -21.85
CA LEU A 576 -27.61 12.09 -21.79
C LEU A 576 -28.54 12.52 -20.63
N THR A 577 -29.83 12.24 -20.79
CA THR A 577 -30.81 12.23 -19.69
C THR A 577 -30.87 10.83 -19.08
N ALA A 578 -31.52 10.65 -17.91
CA ALA A 578 -31.69 9.33 -17.30
C ALA A 578 -32.32 8.31 -18.28
N THR A 579 -33.40 8.70 -18.95
CA THR A 579 -34.07 7.88 -19.96
C THR A 579 -33.13 7.50 -21.12
N LYS A 580 -32.35 8.46 -21.64
CA LYS A 580 -31.40 8.18 -22.72
C LYS A 580 -30.20 7.35 -22.27
N SER A 581 -29.77 7.49 -21.02
CA SER A 581 -28.75 6.63 -20.42
C SER A 581 -29.25 5.18 -20.31
N LEU A 582 -30.51 4.97 -19.92
CA LEU A 582 -31.10 3.63 -19.84
C LEU A 582 -31.25 3.00 -21.22
N GLU A 583 -31.82 3.74 -22.19
CA GLU A 583 -31.92 3.27 -23.59
C GLU A 583 -30.54 2.90 -24.15
N ARG A 584 -29.51 3.70 -23.84
CA ARG A 584 -28.14 3.46 -24.31
C ARG A 584 -27.51 2.24 -23.64
N LEU A 585 -27.71 2.05 -22.34
CA LEU A 585 -27.27 0.84 -21.63
C LEU A 585 -27.95 -0.40 -22.22
N GLN A 586 -29.26 -0.38 -22.39
CA GLN A 586 -30.03 -1.48 -22.98
C GLN A 586 -29.57 -1.81 -24.40
N LEU A 587 -29.28 -0.80 -25.22
CA LEU A 587 -28.75 -0.99 -26.56
C LEU A 587 -27.36 -1.65 -26.53
N VAL A 588 -26.47 -1.18 -25.65
CA VAL A 588 -25.14 -1.80 -25.46
C VAL A 588 -25.30 -3.25 -25.02
N VAL A 589 -26.13 -3.53 -24.02
CA VAL A 589 -26.38 -4.88 -23.48
C VAL A 589 -27.00 -5.80 -24.53
N SER A 590 -27.95 -5.31 -25.35
CA SER A 590 -28.59 -6.10 -26.42
C SER A 590 -27.63 -6.54 -27.53
N SER A 591 -26.49 -5.85 -27.66
CA SER A 591 -25.44 -6.20 -28.62
C SER A 591 -24.45 -7.25 -28.10
N LEU A 592 -24.51 -7.55 -26.79
CA LEU A 592 -23.66 -8.53 -26.12
C LEU A 592 -24.30 -9.92 -26.14
N LYS A 593 -23.48 -10.97 -26.23
CA LYS A 593 -23.93 -12.35 -26.06
C LYS A 593 -24.02 -12.67 -24.57
N GLU A 594 -24.78 -13.71 -24.23
CA GLU A 594 -24.83 -14.22 -22.84
C GLU A 594 -23.42 -14.60 -22.33
N THR A 595 -22.54 -15.08 -23.20
CA THR A 595 -21.13 -15.35 -22.87
C THR A 595 -20.34 -14.09 -22.50
N ASP A 596 -20.68 -12.94 -23.08
CA ASP A 596 -20.03 -11.66 -22.76
C ASP A 596 -20.50 -11.12 -21.40
N LEU A 597 -21.79 -11.31 -21.09
CA LEU A 597 -22.42 -10.91 -19.83
C LEU A 597 -22.02 -11.83 -18.67
N SER A 598 -21.98 -13.14 -18.89
CA SER A 598 -21.52 -14.13 -17.92
C SER A 598 -19.99 -14.25 -17.85
N ARG A 599 -19.24 -13.43 -18.59
CA ARG A 599 -17.78 -13.37 -18.49
C ARG A 599 -17.33 -12.83 -17.14
N GLU A 600 -16.31 -13.48 -16.57
CA GLU A 600 -15.65 -13.00 -15.37
C GLU A 600 -14.90 -11.68 -15.62
N ILE A 601 -15.08 -10.73 -14.72
CA ILE A 601 -14.39 -9.44 -14.70
C ILE A 601 -13.49 -9.36 -13.49
N TRP A 602 -12.39 -8.61 -13.63
CA TRP A 602 -11.33 -8.58 -12.63
C TRP A 602 -10.80 -7.17 -12.44
N LEU A 603 -10.47 -6.80 -11.21
CA LEU A 603 -9.84 -5.50 -10.94
C LEU A 603 -8.55 -5.35 -11.79
N ARG A 604 -8.28 -4.20 -12.40
CA ARG A 604 -7.09 -4.01 -13.27
C ARG A 604 -5.77 -4.25 -12.51
N ASN A 605 -5.75 -3.90 -11.22
CA ASN A 605 -4.62 -4.13 -10.33
C ASN A 605 -4.62 -5.54 -9.68
N SER A 606 -5.57 -6.42 -10.03
CA SER A 606 -5.56 -7.83 -9.62
C SER A 606 -4.57 -8.61 -10.47
N THR A 607 -3.54 -9.16 -9.82
CA THR A 607 -2.69 -10.21 -10.40
C THR A 607 -3.55 -11.45 -10.71
N PRO A 608 -3.18 -12.29 -11.67
CA PRO A 608 -3.88 -13.57 -11.90
C PRO A 608 -4.03 -14.41 -10.61
N SER A 609 -3.06 -14.33 -9.69
CA SER A 609 -3.19 -14.88 -8.34
C SER A 609 -4.35 -14.27 -7.54
N LEU A 610 -4.54 -12.94 -7.54
CA LEU A 610 -5.68 -12.27 -6.90
C LEU A 610 -7.04 -12.62 -7.51
N ARG A 611 -7.07 -13.24 -8.69
CA ARG A 611 -8.30 -13.66 -9.38
C ARG A 611 -8.79 -15.02 -8.89
N VAL A 612 -7.87 -15.96 -8.69
CA VAL A 612 -8.17 -17.28 -8.07
C VAL A 612 -8.45 -17.15 -6.55
N ILE A 613 -7.92 -16.11 -5.90
CA ILE A 613 -7.93 -15.87 -4.44
C ILE A 613 -9.31 -15.56 -3.82
N GLN A 614 -10.36 -15.35 -4.63
CA GLN A 614 -11.61 -14.80 -4.10
C GLN A 614 -12.79 -15.79 -4.03
N THR A 615 -12.61 -17.05 -4.42
CA THR A 615 -13.61 -18.12 -4.29
C THR A 615 -13.26 -19.17 -3.21
N VAL A 616 -12.13 -19.00 -2.50
CA VAL A 616 -11.67 -19.92 -1.43
C VAL A 616 -11.01 -19.11 -0.29
N PRO A 617 -11.22 -19.46 1.01
CA PRO A 617 -10.60 -18.79 2.15
C PRO A 617 -9.05 -18.82 2.08
N PRO A 618 -8.36 -17.88 2.76
CA PRO A 618 -7.03 -17.42 2.39
C PRO A 618 -5.96 -18.47 2.67
N ASP A 619 -5.08 -18.67 1.68
CA ASP A 619 -3.66 -18.92 1.91
C ASP A 619 -2.81 -18.12 0.90
N VAL A 620 -1.56 -17.89 1.31
CA VAL A 620 -0.71 -16.72 1.06
C VAL A 620 -0.27 -16.49 -0.40
N LYS A 621 0.06 -15.22 -0.71
CA LYS A 621 0.62 -14.68 -1.97
C LYS A 621 1.77 -15.51 -2.55
N ALA A 622 1.68 -15.81 -3.85
CA ALA A 622 2.85 -16.09 -4.70
C ALA A 622 2.91 -15.11 -5.88
N GLY A 623 4.14 -14.69 -6.17
CA GLY A 623 4.51 -13.86 -7.31
C GLY A 623 4.35 -14.57 -8.64
N SER A 624 4.74 -13.86 -9.68
CA SER A 624 4.38 -14.00 -11.08
C SER A 624 4.88 -15.27 -11.80
N HIS A 625 4.58 -16.48 -11.34
CA HIS A 625 4.53 -17.70 -12.16
C HIS A 625 3.41 -18.55 -11.54
N CYS A 626 2.49 -19.09 -12.35
CA CYS A 626 1.35 -19.85 -11.81
C CYS A 626 1.90 -21.12 -11.12
N LEU A 627 2.06 -21.05 -9.80
CA LEU A 627 2.55 -22.08 -8.90
C LEU A 627 1.55 -22.13 -7.73
N PHE A 628 0.70 -23.15 -7.71
CA PHE A 628 -0.28 -23.33 -6.64
C PHE A 628 0.43 -23.77 -5.34
N SER A 629 0.06 -23.17 -4.21
CA SER A 629 0.81 -23.28 -2.95
C SER A 629 0.50 -24.51 -2.09
N HIS A 630 -0.58 -25.25 -2.37
CA HIS A 630 -0.96 -26.44 -1.60
C HIS A 630 -1.70 -27.47 -2.46
N ILE A 631 -0.96 -28.26 -3.24
CA ILE A 631 -1.54 -29.38 -4.01
C ILE A 631 -0.96 -30.69 -3.49
N MET A 632 -1.84 -31.61 -3.12
CA MET A 632 -1.49 -33.00 -2.89
C MET A 632 -2.06 -33.83 -4.03
N ARG A 633 -1.20 -34.65 -4.64
CA ARG A 633 -1.60 -35.62 -5.65
C ARG A 633 -2.38 -36.74 -4.95
N VAL A 634 -3.64 -36.93 -5.34
CA VAL A 634 -4.61 -37.69 -4.54
C VAL A 634 -4.26 -39.17 -4.40
N TYR A 635 -3.63 -39.78 -5.41
CA TYR A 635 -3.43 -41.22 -5.45
C TYR A 635 -2.21 -41.71 -4.66
N ASP A 636 -1.23 -40.85 -4.39
CA ASP A 636 -0.01 -41.19 -3.64
C ASP A 636 0.30 -40.23 -2.49
N GLY A 637 -0.48 -39.18 -2.32
CA GLY A 637 -0.33 -38.20 -1.24
C GLY A 637 0.89 -37.29 -1.40
N VAL A 638 1.58 -37.31 -2.55
CA VAL A 638 2.78 -36.50 -2.77
C VAL A 638 2.38 -35.03 -2.90
N ARG A 639 3.10 -34.15 -2.19
CA ARG A 639 2.94 -32.70 -2.33
C ARG A 639 3.62 -32.26 -3.62
N VAL A 640 2.87 -31.57 -4.47
CA VAL A 640 3.32 -31.18 -5.80
C VAL A 640 3.20 -29.68 -6.01
N VAL A 641 4.05 -29.18 -6.90
CA VAL A 641 4.03 -27.84 -7.46
C VAL A 641 3.63 -27.98 -8.92
N ILE A 642 2.60 -27.24 -9.33
CA ILE A 642 2.16 -27.20 -10.72
C ILE A 642 2.63 -25.90 -11.34
N LYS A 643 3.42 -25.97 -12.42
CA LYS A 643 3.93 -24.81 -13.16
C LYS A 643 3.31 -24.77 -14.55
N ARG A 644 2.70 -23.65 -14.93
CA ARG A 644 2.25 -23.42 -16.32
C ARG A 644 3.44 -22.99 -17.19
N VAL A 645 3.59 -23.64 -18.34
CA VAL A 645 4.70 -23.43 -19.28
C VAL A 645 4.16 -23.27 -20.71
N VAL A 646 4.73 -22.34 -21.48
CA VAL A 646 4.33 -22.02 -22.86
C VAL A 646 5.30 -22.71 -23.83
N LEU A 647 4.79 -23.61 -24.67
CA LEU A 647 5.61 -24.49 -25.50
C LEU A 647 6.52 -23.76 -26.51
N GLU A 648 6.19 -22.52 -26.91
CA GLU A 648 6.99 -21.74 -27.84
C GLU A 648 8.19 -21.00 -27.21
N ASN A 649 8.14 -20.72 -25.91
CA ASN A 649 9.11 -19.84 -25.23
C ASN A 649 9.97 -20.56 -24.21
N ASP A 650 9.52 -21.71 -23.72
CA ASP A 650 10.12 -22.42 -22.61
C ASP A 650 10.67 -23.76 -23.11
N ASN A 651 11.86 -24.15 -22.64
CA ASN A 651 12.55 -25.37 -23.07
C ASN A 651 12.00 -26.64 -22.41
N VAL A 652 10.69 -26.88 -22.54
CA VAL A 652 10.03 -28.13 -22.12
C VAL A 652 10.72 -29.38 -22.69
N PRO A 653 11.17 -29.42 -23.96
CA PRO A 653 11.85 -30.59 -24.51
C PRO A 653 13.14 -30.99 -23.76
N ILE A 654 13.89 -30.02 -23.23
CA ILE A 654 15.08 -30.29 -22.41
C ILE A 654 14.65 -31.01 -21.13
N LEU A 655 13.61 -30.50 -20.45
CA LEU A 655 13.14 -31.09 -19.21
C LEU A 655 12.52 -32.48 -19.42
N GLU A 656 11.81 -32.70 -20.53
CA GLU A 656 11.30 -34.02 -20.92
C GLU A 656 12.44 -34.99 -21.22
N TYR A 657 13.46 -34.56 -21.97
CA TYR A 657 14.66 -35.36 -22.25
C TYR A 657 15.35 -35.82 -20.96
N LEU A 658 15.59 -34.88 -20.04
CA LEU A 658 16.22 -35.15 -18.74
C LEU A 658 15.37 -36.03 -17.81
N ASN A 659 14.07 -36.20 -18.11
CA ASN A 659 13.15 -37.09 -17.39
C ASN A 659 12.84 -38.39 -18.15
N THR A 660 13.57 -38.71 -19.22
CA THR A 660 13.48 -40.03 -19.86
C THR A 660 14.01 -41.12 -18.93
N PRO A 661 13.52 -42.38 -19.05
CA PRO A 661 13.97 -43.48 -18.18
C PRO A 661 15.50 -43.63 -18.13
N ASP A 662 16.17 -43.57 -19.28
CA ASP A 662 17.64 -43.69 -19.37
C ASP A 662 18.36 -42.56 -18.62
N MET A 663 17.83 -41.33 -18.67
CA MET A 663 18.42 -40.18 -17.96
C MET A 663 18.14 -40.23 -16.46
N LEU A 664 16.99 -40.75 -16.03
CA LEU A 664 16.64 -40.91 -14.62
C LEU A 664 17.44 -42.02 -13.92
N GLU A 665 18.02 -42.96 -14.69
CA GLU A 665 18.93 -44.00 -14.16
C GLU A 665 20.32 -43.46 -13.82
N ASP A 666 20.77 -42.33 -14.40
CA ASP A 666 22.05 -41.72 -14.05
C ASP A 666 21.94 -41.00 -12.69
N PRO A 667 22.67 -41.44 -11.64
CA PRO A 667 22.59 -40.85 -10.31
C PRO A 667 23.12 -39.41 -10.23
N ARG A 668 23.78 -38.91 -11.28
CA ARG A 668 24.24 -37.51 -11.38
C ARG A 668 23.13 -36.58 -11.86
N ASN A 669 22.03 -37.11 -12.39
CA ASN A 669 20.90 -36.33 -12.85
C ASN A 669 20.11 -35.76 -11.66
N ASN A 670 20.47 -34.54 -11.26
CA ASN A 670 19.81 -33.78 -10.21
C ASN A 670 18.74 -32.82 -10.77
N THR A 671 18.20 -33.12 -11.95
CA THR A 671 17.10 -32.34 -12.55
C THR A 671 15.80 -32.58 -11.78
N VAL A 672 14.95 -31.56 -11.66
CA VAL A 672 13.61 -31.70 -11.09
C VAL A 672 12.81 -32.82 -11.78
N PRO A 673 12.27 -33.79 -11.00
CA PRO A 673 11.45 -34.84 -11.57
C PRO A 673 10.14 -34.29 -12.14
N LEU A 674 9.80 -34.70 -13.35
CA LEU A 674 8.52 -34.40 -13.99
C LEU A 674 7.54 -35.53 -13.66
N LEU A 675 6.58 -35.23 -12.80
CA LEU A 675 5.61 -36.20 -12.30
C LEU A 675 4.43 -36.40 -13.24
N ASP A 676 4.04 -35.36 -13.96
CA ASP A 676 2.97 -35.37 -14.97
C ASP A 676 3.07 -34.12 -15.86
N VAL A 677 2.55 -34.21 -17.08
CA VAL A 677 2.40 -33.09 -18.02
C VAL A 677 0.94 -33.04 -18.46
N LEU A 678 0.19 -32.10 -17.90
CA LEU A 678 -1.23 -32.00 -18.15
C LEU A 678 -1.49 -30.98 -19.26
N PRO A 679 -2.19 -31.37 -20.34
CA PRO A 679 -2.67 -30.40 -21.33
C PRO A 679 -3.67 -29.46 -20.68
N LEU A 680 -3.69 -28.21 -21.11
CA LEU A 680 -4.77 -27.31 -20.72
C LEU A 680 -6.07 -27.73 -21.42
N PRO A 681 -7.21 -27.79 -20.70
CA PRO A 681 -8.50 -28.05 -21.32
C PRO A 681 -8.82 -27.11 -22.48
N ASP A 682 -9.35 -27.65 -23.58
CA ASP A 682 -9.65 -26.91 -24.83
C ASP A 682 -10.60 -25.71 -24.64
N ASN A 683 -11.32 -25.66 -23.52
CA ASN A 683 -12.25 -24.60 -23.17
C ASN A 683 -11.61 -23.40 -22.44
N ILE A 684 -10.29 -23.41 -22.19
CA ILE A 684 -9.57 -22.30 -21.58
C ILE A 684 -8.99 -21.38 -22.67
N GLU A 685 -9.72 -20.31 -23.01
CA GLU A 685 -9.19 -19.26 -23.89
C GLU A 685 -8.11 -18.44 -23.18
N LEU A 686 -6.84 -18.75 -23.46
CA LEU A 686 -5.71 -17.98 -22.97
C LEU A 686 -5.50 -16.70 -23.81
N PRO A 687 -5.06 -15.57 -23.18
CA PRO A 687 -4.81 -14.30 -23.88
C PRO A 687 -3.77 -14.37 -25.02
N SER A 688 -2.96 -15.44 -25.02
CA SER A 688 -2.02 -15.79 -26.06
C SER A 688 -2.51 -17.07 -26.74
N LYS A 689 -2.69 -17.08 -28.07
CA LYS A 689 -2.96 -18.29 -28.89
C LYS A 689 -1.85 -19.36 -28.85
N LYS A 690 -0.94 -19.27 -27.88
CA LYS A 690 0.23 -20.14 -27.75
C LYS A 690 -0.15 -21.38 -26.95
N GLU A 691 0.19 -22.56 -27.47
CA GLU A 691 0.01 -23.81 -26.76
C GLU A 691 0.77 -23.79 -25.43
N SER A 692 0.13 -24.24 -24.36
CA SER A 692 0.69 -24.26 -23.00
C SER A 692 0.33 -25.56 -22.31
N VAL A 693 1.22 -26.04 -21.45
CA VAL A 693 1.04 -27.25 -20.62
C VAL A 693 1.21 -26.91 -19.14
N LEU A 694 0.69 -27.76 -18.26
CA LEU A 694 0.93 -27.71 -16.82
C LEU A 694 1.90 -28.83 -16.45
N LEU A 695 3.10 -28.45 -16.00
CA LEU A 695 4.09 -29.37 -15.47
C LEU A 695 3.79 -29.64 -13.99
N VAL A 696 3.66 -30.90 -13.61
CA VAL A 696 3.50 -31.33 -12.22
C VAL A 696 4.86 -31.82 -11.72
N MET A 697 5.37 -31.24 -10.65
CA MET A 697 6.69 -31.54 -10.09
C MET A 697 6.59 -31.71 -8.56
N PRO A 698 7.53 -32.42 -7.90
CA PRO A 698 7.54 -32.50 -6.44
C PRO A 698 7.75 -31.11 -5.80
N MET A 699 7.20 -30.93 -4.61
CA MET A 699 7.43 -29.72 -3.82
C MET A 699 8.74 -29.82 -3.04
N PHE A 700 9.78 -29.11 -3.49
CA PHE A 700 11.08 -29.07 -2.83
C PHE A 700 11.29 -27.85 -1.94
N PHE A 701 12.20 -27.96 -0.97
CA PHE A 701 12.52 -26.88 -0.02
C PHE A 701 13.78 -26.12 -0.46
N PRO A 702 13.87 -24.79 -0.29
CA PRO A 702 15.04 -24.02 -0.69
C PRO A 702 16.35 -24.54 -0.10
N LEU A 703 17.43 -24.59 -0.91
CA LEU A 703 18.74 -25.10 -0.48
C LEU A 703 19.23 -24.43 0.80
N MET A 704 19.18 -23.10 0.85
CA MET A 704 19.57 -22.31 2.02
C MET A 704 18.33 -21.67 2.67
N SER A 705 18.09 -22.00 3.93
CA SER A 705 17.07 -21.39 4.78
C SER A 705 17.63 -21.06 6.15
N ARG A 706 17.30 -19.88 6.68
CA ARG A 706 17.71 -19.49 8.05
C ARG A 706 17.01 -20.31 9.13
N TYR A 707 15.85 -20.90 8.82
CA TYR A 707 15.10 -21.73 9.77
C TYR A 707 15.56 -23.20 9.77
N LEU A 708 16.11 -23.68 8.65
CA LEU A 708 16.72 -24.99 8.51
C LEU A 708 18.19 -24.85 8.07
N PRO A 709 19.08 -24.37 8.97
CA PRO A 709 20.48 -24.15 8.65
C PRO A 709 21.23 -25.46 8.44
N PHE A 710 22.37 -25.39 7.76
CA PHE A 710 23.35 -26.47 7.76
C PHE A 710 24.08 -26.46 9.10
N LEU A 711 24.27 -27.63 9.70
CA LEU A 711 24.84 -27.77 11.04
C LEU A 711 26.27 -28.32 11.01
N HIS A 712 26.63 -29.09 9.97
CA HIS A 712 27.94 -29.71 9.87
C HIS A 712 28.59 -29.51 8.49
N VAL A 713 29.92 -29.50 8.45
CA VAL A 713 30.71 -29.39 7.21
C VAL A 713 30.27 -30.45 6.18
N LYS A 714 30.08 -31.70 6.60
CA LYS A 714 29.66 -32.81 5.72
C LYS A 714 28.36 -32.51 4.96
N GLU A 715 27.41 -31.82 5.57
CA GLU A 715 26.10 -31.54 4.95
C GLU A 715 26.26 -30.56 3.76
N VAL A 716 27.11 -29.55 3.92
CA VAL A 716 27.43 -28.60 2.84
C VAL A 716 28.24 -29.28 1.74
N LEU A 717 29.21 -30.12 2.11
CA LEU A 717 30.03 -30.83 1.14
C LEU A 717 29.20 -31.83 0.32
N ASP A 718 28.26 -32.54 0.95
CA ASP A 718 27.34 -33.44 0.24
C ASP A 718 26.46 -32.68 -0.75
N ALA A 719 25.86 -31.55 -0.32
CA ALA A 719 25.09 -30.69 -1.19
C ALA A 719 25.92 -30.19 -2.39
N LEU A 720 27.07 -29.55 -2.15
CA LEU A 720 27.92 -29.01 -3.21
C LEU A 720 28.43 -30.10 -4.16
N ASN A 721 28.75 -31.28 -3.66
CA ASN A 721 29.14 -32.42 -4.49
C ASN A 721 28.02 -32.81 -5.47
N GLN A 722 26.78 -32.90 -5.00
CA GLN A 722 25.61 -33.20 -5.83
C GLN A 722 25.33 -32.08 -6.84
N LEU A 723 25.37 -30.80 -6.41
CA LEU A 723 25.11 -29.66 -7.30
C LEU A 723 26.14 -29.55 -8.43
N ILE A 724 27.44 -29.70 -8.13
CA ILE A 724 28.50 -29.65 -9.14
C ILE A 724 28.38 -30.85 -10.09
N GLN A 725 28.06 -32.05 -9.58
CA GLN A 725 27.81 -33.24 -10.41
C GLN A 725 26.60 -33.05 -11.33
N GLY A 726 25.53 -32.41 -10.85
CA GLY A 726 24.35 -32.09 -11.65
C GLY A 726 24.67 -31.15 -12.81
N ILE A 727 25.43 -30.07 -12.55
CA ILE A 727 25.88 -29.16 -13.62
C ILE A 727 26.82 -29.88 -14.60
N GLN A 728 27.75 -30.70 -14.12
CA GLN A 728 28.60 -31.51 -15.00
C GLN A 728 27.76 -32.44 -15.88
N PHE A 729 26.77 -33.11 -15.31
CA PHE A 729 25.87 -34.00 -16.05
C PHE A 729 25.14 -33.24 -17.17
N LEU A 730 24.61 -32.04 -16.90
CA LEU A 730 23.99 -31.20 -17.94
C LEU A 730 25.00 -30.84 -19.04
N HIS A 731 26.21 -30.43 -18.66
CA HIS A 731 27.26 -30.03 -19.61
C HIS A 731 27.72 -31.20 -20.50
N GLU A 732 27.78 -32.43 -19.97
CA GLU A 732 28.06 -33.65 -20.74
C GLU A 732 26.97 -33.99 -21.78
N HIS A 733 25.75 -33.50 -21.56
CA HIS A 733 24.63 -33.62 -22.50
C HIS A 733 24.48 -32.37 -23.38
N ASN A 734 25.49 -31.52 -23.46
CA ASN A 734 25.49 -30.27 -24.21
C ASN A 734 24.37 -29.29 -23.79
N ILE A 735 23.93 -29.36 -22.53
CA ILE A 735 22.91 -28.47 -21.98
C ILE A 735 23.56 -27.47 -21.03
N ALA A 736 23.36 -26.18 -21.28
CA ALA A 736 23.68 -25.12 -20.32
C ALA A 736 22.40 -24.59 -19.68
N HIS A 737 22.36 -24.48 -18.36
CA HIS A 737 21.16 -24.05 -17.62
C HIS A 737 20.91 -22.53 -17.76
N ARG A 738 21.97 -21.73 -17.79
CA ARG A 738 22.00 -20.26 -17.85
C ARG A 738 21.34 -19.53 -16.67
N ASP A 739 20.86 -20.25 -15.66
CA ASP A 739 20.32 -19.73 -14.38
C ASP A 739 20.57 -20.68 -13.20
N ALA A 740 21.78 -21.25 -13.12
CA ALA A 740 22.23 -22.11 -12.03
C ALA A 740 22.53 -21.31 -10.73
N CYS A 741 21.55 -20.53 -10.27
CA CYS A 741 21.68 -19.65 -9.10
C CYS A 741 21.08 -20.27 -7.82
N LEU A 742 21.40 -19.68 -6.66
CA LEU A 742 20.97 -20.19 -5.35
C LEU A 742 19.47 -20.47 -5.25
N LEU A 743 18.63 -19.64 -5.89
CA LEU A 743 17.17 -19.75 -5.80
C LEU A 743 16.59 -20.92 -6.59
N ASN A 744 17.38 -21.51 -7.50
CA ASN A 744 16.98 -22.64 -8.32
C ASN A 744 17.56 -23.97 -7.82
N PHE A 745 18.38 -23.94 -6.76
CA PHE A 745 18.80 -25.14 -6.05
C PHE A 745 17.87 -25.43 -4.87
N MET A 746 17.35 -26.64 -4.82
CA MET A 746 16.38 -27.10 -3.83
C MET A 746 16.84 -28.42 -3.19
N MET A 747 16.25 -28.77 -2.06
CA MET A 747 16.47 -30.05 -1.38
C MET A 747 15.16 -30.84 -1.29
N ASP A 748 15.26 -32.17 -1.25
CA ASP A 748 14.14 -33.03 -0.90
C ASP A 748 13.79 -32.86 0.60
N PRO A 749 12.57 -32.37 0.94
CA PRO A 749 12.18 -32.12 2.32
C PRO A 749 11.67 -33.35 3.05
N ILE A 750 11.40 -34.47 2.38
CA ILE A 750 10.52 -35.52 2.92
C ILE A 750 11.00 -36.11 4.25
N ASP A 751 12.29 -36.40 4.36
CA ASP A 751 12.89 -37.00 5.56
C ASP A 751 13.33 -35.94 6.59
N VAL A 752 13.52 -34.69 6.14
CA VAL A 752 14.02 -33.59 6.97
C VAL A 752 12.89 -32.81 7.64
N ILE A 753 11.75 -32.67 6.97
CA ILE A 753 10.56 -31.95 7.44
C ILE A 753 9.34 -32.88 7.30
N PRO A 754 9.17 -33.89 8.18
CA PRO A 754 8.13 -34.91 8.03
C PRO A 754 6.70 -34.34 7.99
N SER A 755 6.46 -33.25 8.72
CA SER A 755 5.16 -32.56 8.79
C SER A 755 4.88 -31.70 7.55
N GLY A 756 5.84 -31.57 6.64
CA GLY A 756 5.80 -30.66 5.50
C GLY A 756 5.94 -29.19 5.90
N PHE A 757 5.88 -28.32 4.89
CA PHE A 757 6.00 -26.88 5.05
C PHE A 757 5.02 -26.13 4.13
N HIS A 758 4.75 -24.87 4.44
CA HIS A 758 3.93 -23.97 3.64
C HIS A 758 4.77 -23.39 2.49
N TYR A 759 4.26 -23.47 1.27
CA TYR A 759 5.03 -23.17 0.05
C TYR A 759 5.60 -21.75 0.00
N THR A 760 4.77 -20.74 0.32
CA THR A 760 5.19 -19.32 0.25
C THR A 760 5.84 -18.81 1.53
N ASP A 761 5.66 -19.51 2.64
CA ASP A 761 6.16 -19.12 3.96
C ASP A 761 6.71 -20.37 4.65
N ASN A 762 7.88 -20.77 4.21
CA ASN A 762 8.54 -22.03 4.57
C ASN A 762 8.97 -22.12 6.04
N TYR A 763 8.60 -21.15 6.87
CA TYR A 763 8.73 -21.18 8.33
C TYR A 763 7.59 -21.94 9.01
N TYR A 764 6.45 -22.07 8.33
CA TYR A 764 5.25 -22.69 8.87
C TYR A 764 4.98 -24.04 8.21
N GLN A 765 4.31 -24.91 8.95
CA GLN A 765 3.68 -26.12 8.47
C GLN A 765 2.56 -25.76 7.48
N PRO A 766 2.01 -26.75 6.77
CA PRO A 766 0.96 -26.52 5.78
C PRO A 766 -0.32 -25.83 6.29
N ASP A 767 -0.49 -25.66 7.61
CA ASP A 767 -1.60 -24.94 8.22
C ASP A 767 -1.42 -23.40 8.26
N GLY A 768 -0.26 -22.90 7.82
CA GLY A 768 0.09 -21.48 7.81
C GLY A 768 0.21 -20.84 9.20
N LYS A 769 0.21 -21.63 10.27
CA LYS A 769 0.12 -21.17 11.67
C LYS A 769 1.16 -21.81 12.57
N THR A 770 1.35 -23.10 12.45
CA THR A 770 2.27 -23.88 13.27
C THR A 770 3.65 -23.83 12.63
N ARG A 771 4.71 -23.65 13.41
CA ARG A 771 6.07 -23.60 12.85
C ARG A 771 6.54 -24.99 12.42
N ILE A 772 7.40 -25.06 11.40
CA ILE A 772 7.97 -26.34 10.98
C ILE A 772 8.83 -26.95 12.08
N GLU A 773 8.76 -28.27 12.19
CA GLU A 773 9.67 -29.09 12.98
C GLU A 773 10.53 -29.87 11.99
N TYR A 774 11.82 -30.04 12.30
CA TYR A 774 12.76 -30.69 11.39
C TYR A 774 13.72 -31.63 12.11
N ILE A 775 14.21 -32.61 11.37
CA ILE A 775 15.30 -33.51 11.74
C ILE A 775 16.58 -32.95 11.13
N ASP A 776 17.73 -33.04 11.81
CA ASP A 776 18.98 -32.57 11.22
C ASP A 776 19.34 -33.38 9.95
N ARG A 777 20.03 -32.73 9.00
CA ARG A 777 20.33 -33.31 7.67
C ARG A 777 21.24 -34.54 7.77
N CYS A 778 22.07 -34.63 8.81
CA CYS A 778 22.94 -35.80 9.02
C CYS A 778 22.12 -37.03 9.44
N SER A 779 21.15 -36.85 10.32
CA SER A 779 20.26 -37.90 10.83
C SER A 779 19.25 -38.36 9.78
N ALA A 780 18.85 -37.45 8.88
CA ALA A 780 17.95 -37.75 7.77
C ALA A 780 18.67 -38.24 6.48
N ALA A 781 19.99 -38.33 6.49
CA ALA A 781 20.77 -38.69 5.29
C ALA A 781 20.44 -40.11 4.77
N PRO A 782 20.48 -40.34 3.44
CA PRO A 782 20.96 -39.43 2.38
C PRO A 782 19.92 -38.38 1.95
N ILE A 783 20.35 -37.14 1.70
CA ILE A 783 19.49 -36.05 1.20
C ILE A 783 19.76 -35.84 -0.29
N LYS A 784 18.69 -35.70 -1.08
CA LYS A 784 18.80 -35.35 -2.51
C LYS A 784 18.65 -33.85 -2.73
N TYR A 785 19.45 -33.30 -3.63
CA TYR A 785 19.38 -31.90 -4.05
C TYR A 785 19.06 -31.80 -5.53
N TYR A 786 18.23 -30.83 -5.88
CA TYR A 786 17.66 -30.69 -7.21
C TYR A 786 17.90 -29.29 -7.78
N LEU A 787 18.11 -29.22 -9.09
CA LEU A 787 18.08 -28.00 -9.88
C LEU A 787 16.70 -27.87 -10.54
N ILE A 788 16.11 -26.68 -10.43
CA ILE A 788 14.80 -26.34 -10.99
C ILE A 788 14.92 -25.20 -12.01
N ASP A 789 13.83 -24.94 -12.74
CA ASP A 789 13.66 -23.77 -13.61
C ASP A 789 14.49 -23.74 -14.90
N TYR A 790 14.19 -24.68 -15.80
CA TYR A 790 14.86 -24.86 -17.08
C TYR A 790 14.37 -23.93 -18.21
N GLU A 791 13.61 -22.87 -17.90
CA GLU A 791 13.09 -21.93 -18.90
C GLU A 791 14.22 -21.28 -19.70
N THR A 792 15.34 -20.97 -19.03
CA THR A 792 16.53 -20.43 -19.68
C THR A 792 17.50 -21.49 -20.15
N ALA A 793 17.27 -22.79 -19.94
CA ALA A 793 18.22 -23.81 -20.39
C ALA A 793 18.28 -23.86 -21.92
N ASP A 794 19.39 -24.28 -22.51
CA ASP A 794 19.48 -24.50 -23.97
C ASP A 794 20.47 -25.61 -24.30
N TYR A 795 20.35 -26.14 -25.52
CA TYR A 795 21.38 -26.97 -26.13
C TYR A 795 22.43 -26.10 -26.80
N PHE A 796 23.70 -26.45 -26.60
CA PHE A 796 24.84 -25.79 -27.24
C PHE A 796 25.82 -26.82 -27.76
N ASP A 797 26.13 -26.76 -29.05
CA ASP A 797 27.18 -27.60 -29.62
C ASP A 797 28.56 -27.21 -29.06
N THR A 798 29.53 -28.11 -29.14
CA THR A 798 30.88 -27.86 -28.64
C THR A 798 31.49 -26.61 -29.28
N GLY A 799 31.75 -25.58 -28.47
CA GLY A 799 32.34 -24.31 -28.91
C GLY A 799 31.32 -23.26 -29.36
N GLU A 800 30.02 -23.57 -29.31
CA GLU A 800 28.95 -22.61 -29.54
C GLU A 800 28.90 -21.57 -28.42
N GLN A 801 28.71 -20.31 -28.79
CA GLN A 801 28.69 -19.17 -27.88
C GLN A 801 27.31 -18.50 -27.89
N CYS A 802 26.91 -17.91 -26.77
CA CYS A 802 25.64 -17.22 -26.64
C CYS A 802 25.83 -15.72 -26.34
N VAL A 803 24.79 -14.92 -26.63
CA VAL A 803 24.70 -13.50 -26.25
C VAL A 803 23.44 -13.28 -25.41
N GLY A 804 23.49 -12.32 -24.50
CA GLY A 804 22.35 -11.99 -23.63
C GLY A 804 22.76 -11.89 -22.15
N PHE A 805 21.79 -11.50 -21.34
CA PHE A 805 21.88 -11.57 -19.88
C PHE A 805 20.82 -12.57 -19.41
N TYR A 806 21.24 -13.75 -18.99
CA TYR A 806 20.35 -14.83 -18.57
C TYR A 806 20.43 -15.05 -17.06
N GLY A 807 19.31 -15.51 -16.50
CA GLY A 807 19.16 -15.82 -15.09
C GLY A 807 19.05 -14.62 -14.16
N GLN A 808 18.94 -14.91 -12.87
CA GLN A 808 18.69 -13.91 -11.83
C GLN A 808 19.95 -13.12 -11.45
N VAL A 809 21.13 -13.67 -11.72
CA VAL A 809 22.42 -12.99 -11.53
C VAL A 809 22.72 -12.16 -12.79
N LYS A 810 22.15 -10.96 -12.89
CA LYS A 810 22.19 -10.15 -14.14
C LYS A 810 23.53 -9.46 -14.46
N ASN A 811 24.52 -9.54 -13.57
CA ASN A 811 25.80 -8.82 -13.69
C ASN A 811 27.02 -9.77 -13.71
N VAL A 812 26.89 -10.94 -14.35
CA VAL A 812 28.03 -11.87 -14.47
C VAL A 812 29.11 -11.26 -15.39
N PRO A 813 30.35 -11.09 -14.91
CA PRO A 813 31.46 -10.62 -15.74
C PRO A 813 31.64 -11.48 -17.00
N GLY A 814 31.83 -10.83 -18.14
CA GLY A 814 31.97 -11.52 -19.43
C GLY A 814 30.66 -11.81 -20.16
N THR A 815 29.49 -11.60 -19.54
CA THR A 815 28.20 -11.62 -20.27
C THR A 815 27.95 -10.30 -20.99
N SER A 816 27.33 -10.35 -22.16
CA SER A 816 27.07 -9.19 -23.00
C SER A 816 25.87 -9.42 -23.92
N LEU A 817 25.12 -8.36 -24.22
CA LEU A 817 24.06 -8.39 -25.24
C LEU A 817 24.60 -8.57 -26.66
N THR A 818 25.89 -8.28 -26.89
CA THR A 818 26.46 -8.17 -28.23
C THR A 818 27.75 -8.96 -28.42
N ILE A 819 28.43 -9.35 -27.34
CA ILE A 819 29.69 -10.10 -27.40
C ILE A 819 29.39 -11.55 -27.00
N PRO A 820 29.59 -12.53 -27.91
CA PRO A 820 29.36 -13.93 -27.59
C PRO A 820 30.28 -14.43 -26.48
N TYR A 821 29.76 -15.29 -25.62
CA TYR A 821 30.48 -15.93 -24.52
C TYR A 821 30.05 -17.39 -24.34
N ASP A 822 30.88 -18.18 -23.66
CA ASP A 822 30.60 -19.60 -23.38
C ASP A 822 29.48 -19.74 -22.32
N PRO A 823 28.32 -20.35 -22.66
CA PRO A 823 27.21 -20.53 -21.73
C PRO A 823 27.50 -21.52 -20.59
N PHE A 824 28.39 -22.49 -20.80
CA PHE A 824 28.79 -23.44 -19.75
C PHE A 824 29.64 -22.76 -18.68
N LYS A 825 30.49 -21.79 -19.06
CA LYS A 825 31.24 -20.95 -18.10
C LYS A 825 30.35 -19.98 -17.33
N LEU A 826 29.16 -19.66 -17.83
CA LEU A 826 28.15 -18.91 -17.08
C LEU A 826 27.58 -19.75 -15.93
N ASP A 827 27.20 -21.01 -16.18
CA ASP A 827 26.70 -21.92 -15.13
C ASP A 827 27.75 -22.13 -14.02
N VAL A 828 29.02 -22.32 -14.39
CA VAL A 828 30.12 -22.47 -13.41
C VAL A 828 30.27 -21.23 -12.55
N TYR A 829 30.16 -20.03 -13.14
CA TYR A 829 30.17 -18.78 -12.37
C TYR A 829 28.99 -18.70 -11.41
N GLN A 830 27.77 -18.99 -11.88
CA GLN A 830 26.56 -18.91 -11.08
C GLN A 830 26.61 -19.90 -9.90
N LEU A 831 27.10 -21.13 -10.12
CA LEU A 831 27.35 -22.10 -9.05
C LEU A 831 28.48 -21.64 -8.11
N GLY A 832 29.54 -21.02 -8.64
CA GLY A 832 30.61 -20.41 -7.86
C GLY A 832 30.12 -19.31 -6.92
N ASP A 833 29.09 -18.55 -7.34
CA ASP A 833 28.39 -17.57 -6.51
C ASP A 833 27.67 -18.25 -5.34
N VAL A 834 27.07 -19.43 -5.56
CA VAL A 834 26.46 -20.23 -4.49
C VAL A 834 27.51 -20.67 -3.48
N VAL A 835 28.68 -21.15 -3.93
CA VAL A 835 29.81 -21.50 -3.04
C VAL A 835 30.26 -20.28 -2.23
N ARG A 836 30.35 -19.10 -2.88
CA ARG A 836 30.68 -17.83 -2.21
C ARG A 836 29.69 -17.49 -1.10
N ARG A 837 28.40 -17.69 -1.33
CA ARG A 837 27.35 -17.40 -0.32
C ARG A 837 27.45 -18.33 0.88
N PHE A 838 27.80 -19.60 0.69
CA PHE A 838 28.08 -20.50 1.83
C PHE A 838 29.21 -19.96 2.71
N THR A 839 30.32 -19.48 2.14
CA THR A 839 31.43 -18.93 2.93
C THR A 839 31.10 -17.59 3.59
N GLU A 840 30.23 -16.78 2.98
CA GLU A 840 29.74 -15.53 3.55
C GLU A 840 28.74 -15.75 4.69
N GLU A 841 27.88 -16.77 4.60
CA GLU A 841 26.84 -17.02 5.58
C GLU A 841 27.28 -17.88 6.76
N TYR A 842 28.21 -18.82 6.56
CA TYR A 842 28.67 -19.76 7.60
C TYR A 842 30.13 -19.55 8.01
N GLU A 843 30.41 -19.66 9.30
CA GLU A 843 31.76 -19.82 9.84
C GLU A 843 32.26 -21.24 9.65
N GLY A 844 33.57 -21.40 9.46
CA GLY A 844 34.22 -22.72 9.32
C GLY A 844 34.24 -23.27 7.89
N LEU A 845 33.76 -22.50 6.90
CA LEU A 845 33.76 -22.87 5.49
C LEU A 845 34.79 -22.10 4.64
N ASP A 846 35.72 -21.37 5.26
CA ASP A 846 36.68 -20.49 4.56
C ASP A 846 37.57 -21.26 3.56
N PHE A 847 37.75 -22.57 3.76
CA PHE A 847 38.49 -23.44 2.85
C PHE A 847 37.84 -23.55 1.44
N LEU A 848 36.54 -23.25 1.30
CA LEU A 848 35.84 -23.21 0.01
C LEU A 848 36.09 -21.90 -0.76
N GLU A 849 36.70 -20.88 -0.16
CA GLU A 849 36.91 -19.59 -0.83
C GLU A 849 37.73 -19.71 -2.11
N THR A 850 38.77 -20.55 -2.10
CA THR A 850 39.62 -20.74 -3.28
C THR A 850 38.84 -21.34 -4.44
N LEU A 851 37.98 -22.32 -4.16
CA LEU A 851 37.11 -22.94 -5.14
C LEU A 851 36.12 -21.91 -5.71
N SER A 852 35.46 -21.14 -4.83
CA SER A 852 34.54 -20.07 -5.24
C SER A 852 35.25 -19.05 -6.14
N LYS A 853 36.40 -18.52 -5.72
CA LYS A 853 37.17 -17.50 -6.47
C LYS A 853 37.52 -17.96 -7.88
N VAL A 854 37.97 -19.21 -8.03
CA VAL A 854 38.34 -19.79 -9.34
C VAL A 854 37.10 -20.02 -10.22
N MET A 855 35.97 -20.41 -9.64
CA MET A 855 34.71 -20.55 -10.38
C MET A 855 34.10 -19.19 -10.77
N THR A 856 34.30 -18.15 -9.96
CA THR A 856 33.78 -16.80 -10.20
C THR A 856 34.80 -15.82 -10.80
N ASP A 857 35.79 -16.32 -11.55
CA ASP A 857 36.78 -15.44 -12.17
C ASP A 857 36.11 -14.45 -13.13
N HIS A 858 36.62 -13.22 -13.16
CA HIS A 858 36.12 -12.17 -14.04
C HIS A 858 36.35 -12.53 -15.52
N ASP A 859 37.42 -13.26 -15.83
CA ASP A 859 37.70 -13.80 -17.15
C ASP A 859 37.02 -15.18 -17.31
N PRO A 860 36.02 -15.33 -18.19
CA PRO A 860 35.35 -16.62 -18.42
C PRO A 860 36.29 -17.75 -18.85
N GLU A 861 37.39 -17.43 -19.53
CA GLU A 861 38.36 -18.43 -19.98
C GLU A 861 39.13 -19.05 -18.81
N MET A 862 39.37 -18.26 -17.76
CA MET A 862 40.09 -18.70 -16.56
C MET A 862 39.24 -19.59 -15.64
N ARG A 863 37.92 -19.59 -15.81
CA ARG A 863 37.02 -20.46 -15.05
C ARG A 863 37.23 -21.92 -15.44
N PRO A 864 37.16 -22.88 -14.50
CA PRO A 864 37.21 -24.30 -14.84
C PRO A 864 35.94 -24.73 -15.59
N THR A 865 35.97 -25.89 -16.25
CA THR A 865 34.74 -26.57 -16.66
C THR A 865 34.02 -27.14 -15.44
N ALA A 866 32.75 -27.55 -15.53
CA ALA A 866 32.07 -28.20 -14.41
C ALA A 866 32.80 -29.47 -13.93
N ALA A 867 33.35 -30.27 -14.85
CA ALA A 867 34.20 -31.41 -14.52
C ALA A 867 35.50 -30.98 -13.80
N GLY A 868 36.12 -29.90 -14.23
CA GLY A 868 37.29 -29.31 -13.56
C GLY A 868 36.96 -28.78 -12.16
N ALA A 869 35.81 -28.11 -11.99
CA ALA A 869 35.32 -27.64 -10.70
C ALA A 869 35.05 -28.82 -9.75
N LEU A 870 34.48 -29.92 -10.25
CA LEU A 870 34.28 -31.13 -9.45
C LEU A 870 35.61 -31.77 -9.03
N GLN A 871 36.60 -31.80 -9.92
CA GLN A 871 37.93 -32.31 -9.60
C GLN A 871 38.61 -31.46 -8.52
N LEU A 872 38.54 -30.13 -8.64
CA LEU A 872 39.06 -29.20 -7.63
C LEU A 872 38.35 -29.38 -6.29
N PHE A 873 37.02 -29.48 -6.30
CA PHE A 873 36.22 -29.73 -5.10
C PHE A 873 36.59 -31.08 -4.44
N ARG A 874 36.68 -32.17 -5.21
CA ARG A 874 37.06 -33.49 -4.68
C ARG A 874 38.49 -33.52 -4.15
N HIS A 875 39.42 -32.82 -4.80
CA HIS A 875 40.78 -32.67 -4.30
C HIS A 875 40.81 -31.94 -2.96
N LEU A 876 40.06 -30.84 -2.83
CA LEU A 876 39.90 -30.09 -1.58
C LEU A 876 39.37 -31.00 -0.47
N VAL A 877 38.28 -31.74 -0.73
CA VAL A 877 37.63 -32.64 0.23
C VAL A 877 38.49 -33.87 0.57
N SER A 878 39.37 -34.34 -0.33
CA SER A 878 40.23 -35.51 -0.10
C SER A 878 41.20 -35.35 1.07
N SER A 879 41.42 -34.10 1.51
CA SER A 879 42.25 -33.78 2.67
C SER A 879 41.50 -33.84 4.02
N PHE A 880 40.18 -34.05 4.02
CA PHE A 880 39.33 -34.02 5.23
C PHE A 880 39.22 -35.40 5.87
N GLY A 881 39.47 -35.48 7.19
CA GLY A 881 39.19 -36.65 8.00
C GLY A 881 37.76 -36.66 8.58
N PRO A 882 37.35 -37.75 9.27
CA PRO A 882 36.02 -37.84 9.89
C PRO A 882 35.71 -36.72 10.89
N THR A 883 36.72 -36.17 11.57
CA THR A 883 36.59 -35.04 12.50
C THR A 883 36.32 -33.73 11.78
N ASP A 884 36.94 -33.51 10.62
CA ASP A 884 36.73 -32.28 9.83
C ASP A 884 35.34 -32.28 9.20
N LEU A 885 34.87 -33.46 8.78
CA LEU A 885 33.52 -33.64 8.22
C LEU A 885 32.42 -33.46 9.26
N SER A 886 32.65 -33.87 10.52
CA SER A 886 31.71 -33.71 11.63
C SER A 886 31.85 -32.38 12.36
N GLN A 887 32.72 -31.48 11.88
CA GLN A 887 32.86 -30.16 12.46
C GLN A 887 31.54 -29.38 12.32
N GLU A 888 31.07 -28.86 13.45
CA GLU A 888 29.90 -27.97 13.50
C GLU A 888 30.22 -26.65 12.80
N ILE A 889 29.29 -26.21 11.94
CA ILE A 889 29.32 -24.90 11.31
C ILE A 889 28.19 -24.06 11.86
N TRP A 890 28.41 -22.75 11.87
CA TRP A 890 27.48 -21.81 12.47
C TRP A 890 27.24 -20.68 11.50
N LEU A 891 26.00 -20.22 11.37
CA LEU A 891 25.76 -18.96 10.67
C LEU A 891 26.62 -17.88 11.35
N ARG A 892 27.34 -17.05 10.59
CA ARG A 892 28.23 -15.98 11.12
C ARG A 892 27.52 -14.99 12.05
N GLU A 893 26.21 -14.96 11.95
CA GLU A 893 25.29 -14.16 12.75
C GLU A 893 24.98 -14.80 14.13
N THR A 894 25.26 -16.09 14.35
CA THR A 894 24.94 -16.84 15.58
C THR A 894 25.87 -16.48 16.74
N THR A 895 25.29 -15.99 17.84
CA THR A 895 26.03 -15.56 19.04
C THR A 895 26.61 -16.75 19.83
N ILE A 896 27.70 -16.54 20.57
CA ILE A 896 28.31 -17.58 21.43
C ILE A 896 27.31 -18.13 22.47
N GLU A 897 26.36 -17.31 22.91
CA GLU A 897 25.30 -17.68 23.86
C GLU A 897 24.28 -18.63 23.22
N GLU A 898 23.90 -18.40 21.96
CA GLU A 898 23.04 -19.30 21.19
C GLU A 898 23.72 -20.64 20.91
N ARG A 899 25.02 -20.65 20.58
CA ARG A 899 25.81 -21.88 20.43
C ARG A 899 25.84 -22.72 21.71
N LYS A 900 25.99 -22.07 22.86
CA LYS A 900 25.97 -22.72 24.18
C LYS A 900 24.60 -23.24 24.59
N ALA A 901 23.52 -22.57 24.16
CA ALA A 901 22.14 -23.02 24.44
C ALA A 901 21.76 -24.26 23.63
N GLN A 902 22.29 -24.40 22.42
CA GLN A 902 22.05 -25.58 21.56
C GLN A 902 22.86 -26.81 21.98
N ASN A 903 24.03 -26.63 22.61
CA ASN A 903 24.90 -27.72 23.08
C ASN A 903 24.57 -28.26 24.50
N MET A 904 23.39 -27.95 25.07
CA MET A 904 22.93 -28.59 26.31
C MET A 904 22.19 -29.90 25.99
N PRO A 905 22.48 -31.03 26.67
CA PRO A 905 21.82 -32.30 26.40
C PRO A 905 20.31 -32.20 26.65
N PRO A 906 19.46 -32.85 25.82
CA PRO A 906 18.00 -32.69 25.82
C PRO A 906 17.28 -33.24 27.07
N ASN A 907 18.01 -33.62 28.13
CA ASN A 907 17.46 -34.23 29.34
C ASN A 907 17.66 -33.43 30.63
N VAL A 908 17.97 -32.13 30.58
CA VAL A 908 17.70 -31.26 31.75
C VAL A 908 16.33 -30.63 31.58
N ASN A 909 15.36 -31.47 31.95
CA ASN A 909 13.94 -31.22 32.12
C ASN A 909 13.57 -29.74 32.37
N ASN A 910 12.48 -29.32 31.75
CA ASN A 910 11.71 -28.06 31.82
C ASN A 910 11.35 -27.54 33.25
N GLY A 911 11.98 -28.06 34.31
CA GLY A 911 11.82 -27.66 35.69
C GLY A 911 12.81 -26.59 36.15
N PHE A 912 14.05 -26.51 35.64
CA PHE A 912 15.03 -25.55 36.18
C PHE A 912 14.76 -24.11 35.73
N ILE A 913 14.36 -23.90 34.47
CA ILE A 913 13.98 -22.57 33.96
C ILE A 913 12.65 -22.10 34.58
N LYS A 914 11.66 -23.00 34.78
CA LYS A 914 10.42 -22.68 35.53
C LYS A 914 10.68 -22.45 37.02
N SER A 915 11.66 -23.12 37.63
CA SER A 915 12.05 -22.92 39.03
C SER A 915 12.84 -21.62 39.21
N CYS A 916 13.75 -21.27 38.29
CA CYS A 916 14.46 -20.00 38.29
C CYS A 916 13.53 -18.81 38.01
N LEU A 917 12.55 -18.95 37.10
CA LEU A 917 11.50 -17.93 36.89
C LEU A 917 10.55 -17.82 38.10
N ARG A 918 10.21 -18.91 38.78
CA ARG A 918 9.44 -18.88 40.05
C ARG A 918 10.26 -18.34 41.23
N MET A 919 11.57 -18.57 41.28
CA MET A 919 12.46 -18.04 42.32
C MET A 919 12.78 -16.55 42.12
N CYS A 920 12.94 -16.09 40.87
CA CYS A 920 13.07 -14.67 40.54
C CYS A 920 11.76 -13.92 40.84
N MET A 921 10.59 -14.47 40.50
CA MET A 921 9.30 -13.87 40.83
C MET A 921 9.03 -13.84 42.34
N LYS A 922 9.46 -14.86 43.10
CA LYS A 922 9.36 -14.84 44.58
C LYS A 922 10.33 -13.85 45.24
N ARG A 923 11.56 -13.67 44.72
CA ARG A 923 12.50 -12.67 45.25
C ARG A 923 12.08 -11.22 44.95
N VAL A 924 11.48 -10.96 43.79
CA VAL A 924 10.95 -9.62 43.44
C VAL A 924 9.70 -9.29 44.26
N THR A 925 8.83 -10.27 44.55
CA THR A 925 7.63 -10.06 45.38
C THR A 925 7.99 -9.87 46.88
N LEU A 926 9.01 -10.56 47.40
CA LEU A 926 9.51 -10.37 48.77
C LEU A 926 10.29 -9.06 48.94
N LEU A 927 10.98 -8.57 47.91
CA LEU A 927 11.65 -7.26 47.92
C LEU A 927 10.62 -6.10 47.89
N PHE A 928 9.50 -6.26 47.18
CA PHE A 928 8.40 -5.29 47.19
C PHE A 928 7.62 -5.29 48.52
N CYS A 929 7.47 -6.44 49.18
CA CYS A 929 6.82 -6.50 50.50
C CYS A 929 7.70 -5.94 51.63
N SER A 930 9.04 -6.08 51.57
CA SER A 930 9.93 -5.50 52.59
C SER A 930 10.10 -3.97 52.48
N ILE A 931 9.98 -3.41 51.28
CA ILE A 931 10.01 -1.97 51.04
C ILE A 931 8.71 -1.28 51.46
N ILE A 932 7.56 -1.99 51.44
CA ILE A 932 6.27 -1.45 51.91
C ILE A 932 6.12 -1.56 53.43
N LEU A 933 6.74 -2.55 54.09
CA LEU A 933 6.70 -2.70 55.55
C LEU A 933 7.74 -1.86 56.32
N SER A 934 8.74 -1.28 55.64
CA SER A 934 9.79 -0.46 56.28
C SER A 934 9.53 1.07 56.28
N ARG A 935 8.40 1.54 55.72
CA ARG A 935 7.97 2.95 55.79
C ARG A 935 6.94 3.28 56.88
N LYS A 936 6.73 2.38 57.86
CA LYS A 936 5.83 2.61 59.00
C LYS A 936 6.47 2.53 60.39
N VAL A 937 7.81 2.57 60.51
CA VAL A 937 8.50 2.71 61.79
C VAL A 937 9.69 3.68 61.65
N VAL A 938 9.38 4.98 61.57
CA VAL A 938 10.12 6.06 62.24
C VAL A 938 9.07 7.12 62.57
N SER A 939 8.53 7.01 63.78
CA SER A 939 8.15 8.16 64.61
C SER A 939 9.42 8.80 65.17
#